data_AF-A0A6C0RA34-F1
#
_entry.id   AF-A0A6C0RA34-F1
#
_cell.length_a   1.000
_cell.length_b   1.000
_cell.length_c   1.000
_cell.angle_alpha   90.00
_cell.angle_beta   90.00
_cell.angle_gamma   90.00
#
_symmetry.space_group_name_H-M   'P 1'
#
loop_
_entity.id
_entity.type
_entity.pdbx_description
1 polymer ?
#
loop_
_entity_poly.entity_id
_entity_poly.type
_entity_poly.pdbx_seq_one_letter_code
_entity_poly.pdbx_strand_id
1 'polypeptide(L)'
;MKKNLLLFCIISLSLSLQAQTLTISLGGQTGTSGTNWTSSGSDPVTIETTSGDAVISPSVIENLLNAGSSVVVLSSLDIRLSDAITKTGGGAALLEFRAGRDLFIQADITSSNSALNLKLDSDNDGDNIGAITNSSSLTTNSGFINFLDDVSFNGTSAQTINSGAQYIICGGEVMLSNNNGVTFQTADNNVTFSGAVNSGNSYSLDATSRTWNAAHSLYNSDSDYLATITSKMELTAAMAVVPSGGAWLGGSDKDTEGTWKWVTGPEAGTVFWTTALSQGIKGYVGTNGHYVNWNTGEPNDSGGDEDALQIRNNTDGYWNDLPTTVNDLASVVEHELSPSPLIVDAGDGNVIFQNSVGAGKVLKSVDITAANTIINGGGITTESESSEGQLFSGNLIIGGAEVVLEMLNTSSSFILNSGKTITNSNTGESTLTIKNPNNIQFISSNSVSSADYPFNLVLWADTDGDGAGNISIGTNGSISTNEGHLWMGGGSGSTTWNNLTVGDGYATGITGTGILLDDVTINADAGDISISGKSTSTNAASHGIHLKYTGSSTLTTNSGTITLQGVGGQSTAAEAANCDGIRIEGTLQTTSGTIDLTGLSTAEDQSEGIAIESTGSLASTSGNILLQADNIYFSGDARAASAGELALSPVTSTATIGIAGATGTLSLPSSRFTSNFTDGFSLITIGNGAQSGNINLNTVSFRDNMRLQTSGTVIIDAAQTVTTENIKLQIDNNLDMGTGSKIIR
;
A
#
# COMPACT_ATOMS: atom_id res chain seq x y z
N MET A 1 54.91 12.40 67.92
CA MET A 1 55.75 11.51 67.08
C MET A 1 54.87 10.32 66.67
N LYS A 2 54.53 10.23 65.37
CA LYS A 2 54.11 9.04 64.57
C LYS A 2 53.05 8.07 65.16
N LYS A 3 51.83 8.05 64.58
CA LYS A 3 51.34 7.20 63.45
C LYS A 3 50.81 5.84 63.93
N ASN A 4 49.54 5.56 63.63
CA ASN A 4 49.10 4.43 62.79
C ASN A 4 47.56 4.46 62.68
N LEU A 5 47.07 5.11 61.62
CA LEU A 5 45.72 4.92 61.10
C LEU A 5 45.82 3.81 60.05
N LEU A 6 45.22 2.66 60.31
CA LEU A 6 45.16 1.54 59.39
C LEU A 6 44.14 1.88 58.29
N LEU A 7 44.62 2.15 57.08
CA LEU A 7 43.80 2.34 55.89
C LEU A 7 43.38 0.95 55.39
N PHE A 8 42.10 0.59 55.55
CA PHE A 8 41.52 -0.57 54.88
C PHE A 8 41.35 -0.22 53.40
N CYS A 9 42.28 -0.70 52.58
CA CYS A 9 42.15 -0.66 51.13
C CYS A 9 41.15 -1.75 50.73
N ILE A 10 39.88 -1.39 50.58
CA ILE A 10 38.91 -2.23 49.87
C ILE A 10 39.29 -2.10 48.39
N ILE A 11 40.08 -3.05 47.91
CA ILE A 11 40.23 -3.28 46.47
C ILE A 11 38.87 -3.80 46.02
N SER A 12 38.05 -2.94 45.44
CA SER A 12 36.96 -3.37 44.58
C SER A 12 37.61 -4.07 43.38
N LEU A 13 37.77 -5.40 43.47
CA LEU A 13 37.84 -6.22 42.27
C LEU A 13 36.50 -5.99 41.57
N SER A 14 36.48 -5.09 40.58
CA SER A 14 35.50 -5.15 39.52
C SER A 14 35.69 -6.52 38.88
N LEU A 15 34.79 -7.47 39.18
CA LEU A 15 34.56 -8.57 38.27
C LEU A 15 34.09 -7.91 36.98
N SER A 16 35.02 -7.72 36.04
CA SER A 16 34.67 -7.58 34.63
C SER A 16 33.91 -8.85 34.30
N LEU A 17 32.58 -8.78 34.25
CA LEU A 17 31.84 -9.71 33.41
C LEU A 17 32.40 -9.45 32.01
N GLN A 18 33.23 -10.36 31.51
CA GLN A 18 33.57 -10.34 30.11
C GLN A 18 32.27 -10.58 29.36
N ALA A 19 31.97 -9.73 28.37
CA ALA A 19 30.93 -10.02 27.42
C ALA A 19 31.21 -11.40 26.80
N GLN A 20 30.19 -12.23 26.62
CA GLN A 20 30.37 -13.64 26.26
C GLN A 20 29.64 -13.91 24.98
N THR A 21 30.36 -14.20 23.90
CA THR A 21 29.79 -14.66 22.64
C THR A 21 29.84 -16.19 22.58
N LEU A 22 28.75 -16.82 22.13
CA LEU A 22 28.73 -18.25 21.84
C LEU A 22 28.74 -18.48 20.33
N THR A 23 29.79 -19.10 19.82
CA THR A 23 29.92 -19.46 18.40
C THR A 23 29.73 -20.96 18.20
N ILE A 24 28.86 -21.34 17.27
CA ILE A 24 28.61 -22.72 16.87
C ILE A 24 29.30 -22.93 15.52
N SER A 25 30.36 -23.74 15.52
CA SER A 25 31.14 -24.03 14.31
C SER A 25 31.77 -25.43 14.37
N LEU A 26 32.07 -26.04 13.22
CA LEU A 26 32.63 -27.40 13.13
C LEU A 26 33.96 -27.57 13.87
N GLY A 27 34.73 -26.48 14.02
CA GLY A 27 35.98 -26.45 14.79
C GLY A 27 35.80 -26.31 16.31
N GLY A 28 34.57 -26.17 16.81
CA GLY A 28 34.27 -25.96 18.21
C GLY A 28 34.42 -27.20 19.09
N GLN A 29 34.37 -27.00 20.41
CA GLN A 29 34.48 -28.06 21.41
C GLN A 29 33.24 -28.95 21.44
N THR A 30 33.42 -30.21 21.87
CA THR A 30 32.35 -31.21 22.03
C THR A 30 32.22 -31.62 23.50
N GLY A 31 31.15 -32.35 23.85
CA GLY A 31 30.91 -32.86 25.20
C GLY A 31 29.77 -32.15 25.93
N THR A 32 29.80 -32.15 27.26
CA THR A 32 28.80 -31.48 28.13
C THR A 32 29.35 -30.25 28.84
N SER A 33 30.63 -29.92 28.62
CA SER A 33 31.28 -28.70 29.12
C SER A 33 32.60 -28.50 28.40
N GLY A 34 33.10 -27.26 28.41
CA GLY A 34 34.40 -26.92 27.85
C GLY A 34 34.90 -25.56 28.34
N THR A 35 35.72 -24.93 27.52
CA THR A 35 36.28 -23.60 27.81
C THR A 35 35.17 -22.56 27.72
N ASN A 36 34.84 -21.94 28.87
CA ASN A 36 33.82 -20.90 29.02
C ASN A 36 32.38 -21.34 28.68
N TRP A 37 32.06 -22.63 28.60
CA TRP A 37 30.68 -23.10 28.42
C TRP A 37 30.37 -24.40 29.18
N THR A 38 29.11 -24.58 29.53
CA THR A 38 28.60 -25.80 30.17
C THR A 38 27.21 -26.15 29.64
N SER A 39 26.83 -27.44 29.73
CA SER A 39 25.44 -27.85 29.57
C SER A 39 24.82 -28.31 30.89
N SER A 40 23.54 -27.98 31.09
CA SER A 40 22.78 -28.27 32.30
C SER A 40 21.31 -28.61 31.97
N GLY A 41 20.57 -29.18 32.93
CA GLY A 41 19.18 -29.61 32.72
C GLY A 41 19.05 -30.97 32.02
N SER A 42 17.81 -31.34 31.68
CA SER A 42 17.49 -32.64 31.07
C SER A 42 16.51 -32.56 29.90
N ASP A 43 15.52 -31.67 29.97
CA ASP A 43 14.63 -31.30 28.86
C ASP A 43 13.82 -30.03 29.25
N PRO A 44 14.14 -28.85 28.70
CA PRO A 44 15.25 -28.61 27.78
C PRO A 44 16.61 -28.75 28.47
N VAL A 45 17.62 -29.14 27.68
CA VAL A 45 19.04 -29.03 28.04
C VAL A 45 19.50 -27.62 27.67
N THR A 46 20.05 -26.88 28.62
CA THR A 46 20.59 -25.54 28.41
C THR A 46 22.08 -25.63 28.15
N ILE A 47 22.56 -25.01 27.08
CA ILE A 47 23.98 -24.81 26.77
C ILE A 47 24.24 -23.32 26.94
N GLU A 48 25.11 -22.96 27.88
CA GLU A 48 25.33 -21.56 28.25
C GLU A 48 26.81 -21.20 28.33
N THR A 49 27.11 -19.92 28.04
CA THR A 49 28.41 -19.31 28.34
C THR A 49 28.55 -19.07 29.85
N THR A 50 29.78 -19.14 30.37
CA THR A 50 30.05 -19.06 31.82
C THR A 50 31.00 -17.93 32.24
N SER A 51 32.10 -17.72 31.52
CA SER A 51 33.14 -16.75 31.91
C SER A 51 33.83 -16.00 30.76
N GLY A 52 33.36 -16.15 29.52
CA GLY A 52 33.96 -15.54 28.33
C GLY A 52 33.45 -16.18 27.04
N ASP A 53 34.06 -15.82 25.92
CA ASP A 53 33.68 -16.39 24.62
C ASP A 53 33.86 -17.91 24.57
N ALA A 54 32.92 -18.58 23.94
CA ALA A 54 32.90 -20.03 23.79
C ALA A 54 32.68 -20.41 22.32
N VAL A 55 33.32 -21.52 21.91
CA VAL A 55 33.11 -22.11 20.59
C VAL A 55 32.75 -23.57 20.74
N ILE A 56 31.53 -23.95 20.31
CA ILE A 56 31.03 -25.32 20.38
C ILE A 56 30.80 -25.91 19.00
N SER A 57 30.89 -27.23 18.89
CA SER A 57 30.52 -27.96 17.68
C SER A 57 29.00 -28.08 17.56
N PRO A 58 28.40 -27.99 16.35
CA PRO A 58 26.98 -28.30 16.13
C PRO A 58 26.57 -29.65 16.73
N SER A 59 27.49 -30.62 16.75
CA SER A 59 27.25 -31.95 17.33
C SER A 59 26.84 -31.94 18.81
N VAL A 60 27.17 -30.90 19.58
CA VAL A 60 26.70 -30.73 20.97
C VAL A 60 25.18 -30.58 21.00
N ILE A 61 24.61 -29.85 20.05
CA ILE A 61 23.17 -29.60 19.91
C ILE A 61 22.50 -30.77 19.19
N GLU A 62 23.06 -31.21 18.07
CA GLU A 62 22.49 -32.26 17.22
C GLU A 62 22.31 -33.58 17.97
N ASN A 63 23.28 -33.98 18.80
CA ASN A 63 23.18 -35.21 19.58
C ASN A 63 21.98 -35.20 20.54
N LEU A 64 21.67 -34.04 21.12
CA LEU A 64 20.53 -33.86 22.03
C LEU A 64 19.20 -33.87 21.26
N LEU A 65 19.13 -33.09 20.18
CA LEU A 65 17.95 -33.04 19.32
C LEU A 65 17.62 -34.41 18.71
N ASN A 66 18.64 -35.16 18.29
CA ASN A 66 18.50 -36.50 17.72
C ASN A 66 18.17 -37.57 18.77
N ALA A 67 18.44 -37.31 20.05
CA ALA A 67 17.93 -38.10 21.16
C ALA A 67 16.47 -37.75 21.54
N GLY A 68 15.95 -36.63 21.02
CA GLY A 68 14.58 -36.14 21.29
C GLY A 68 14.48 -35.13 22.44
N SER A 69 15.60 -34.64 22.98
CA SER A 69 15.61 -33.58 23.98
C SER A 69 15.50 -32.21 23.32
N SER A 70 14.80 -31.28 23.96
CA SER A 70 14.83 -29.86 23.60
C SER A 70 16.13 -29.21 24.06
N VAL A 71 16.56 -28.16 23.36
CA VAL A 71 17.82 -27.45 23.61
C VAL A 71 17.55 -25.94 23.70
N VAL A 72 18.11 -25.31 24.73
CA VAL A 72 18.22 -23.85 24.84
C VAL A 72 19.69 -23.49 24.73
N VAL A 73 20.05 -22.60 23.81
CA VAL A 73 21.39 -22.03 23.69
C VAL A 73 21.33 -20.61 24.24
N LEU A 74 22.10 -20.35 25.29
CA LEU A 74 22.07 -19.10 26.05
C LEU A 74 23.42 -18.40 26.01
N SER A 75 23.39 -17.09 25.76
CA SER A 75 24.58 -16.24 25.79
C SER A 75 24.23 -14.88 26.36
N SER A 76 25.12 -14.27 27.15
CA SER A 76 24.89 -12.94 27.71
C SER A 76 25.22 -11.81 26.74
N LEU A 77 25.78 -12.12 25.56
CA LEU A 77 26.01 -11.17 24.46
C LEU A 77 25.47 -11.81 23.18
N ASP A 78 26.32 -12.09 22.20
CA ASP A 78 25.90 -12.61 20.91
C ASP A 78 25.83 -14.14 20.90
N ILE A 79 25.02 -14.68 19.97
CA ILE A 79 25.13 -16.06 19.50
C ILE A 79 25.39 -16.03 17.98
N ARG A 80 26.36 -16.83 17.54
CA ARG A 80 26.74 -16.98 16.12
C ARG A 80 26.65 -18.43 15.70
N LEU A 81 25.72 -18.75 14.79
CA LEU A 81 25.63 -20.04 14.12
C LEU A 81 26.36 -19.98 12.79
N SER A 82 27.59 -20.50 12.72
CA SER A 82 28.41 -20.46 11.52
C SER A 82 28.39 -21.74 10.70
N ASP A 83 27.99 -22.86 11.29
CA ASP A 83 27.86 -24.16 10.61
C ASP A 83 26.50 -24.80 10.93
N ALA A 84 25.97 -25.56 9.97
CA ALA A 84 24.58 -26.04 10.01
C ALA A 84 24.27 -26.94 11.22
N ILE A 85 23.00 -26.91 11.66
CA ILE A 85 22.45 -27.84 12.66
C ILE A 85 21.42 -28.74 11.97
N THR A 86 21.63 -30.06 12.04
CA THR A 86 20.71 -31.03 11.44
C THR A 86 20.11 -31.99 12.46
N LYS A 87 18.78 -31.95 12.60
CA LYS A 87 17.98 -32.95 13.32
C LYS A 87 17.51 -34.03 12.35
N THR A 88 18.03 -35.25 12.52
CA THR A 88 17.76 -36.42 11.68
C THR A 88 17.10 -37.58 12.42
N GLY A 89 16.96 -37.49 13.75
CA GLY A 89 16.37 -38.53 14.61
C GLY A 89 15.53 -37.97 15.76
N GLY A 90 15.07 -38.83 16.67
CA GLY A 90 14.36 -38.43 17.89
C GLY A 90 12.90 -37.99 17.70
N GLY A 91 12.20 -37.76 18.82
CA GLY A 91 10.84 -37.19 18.84
C GLY A 91 10.81 -35.71 18.48
N ALA A 92 9.64 -35.08 18.62
CA ALA A 92 9.53 -33.62 18.50
C ALA A 92 10.35 -32.91 19.59
N ALA A 93 11.01 -31.82 19.25
CA ALA A 93 11.88 -31.07 20.17
C ALA A 93 11.82 -29.57 19.90
N LEU A 94 12.23 -28.76 20.89
CA LEU A 94 12.45 -27.32 20.74
C LEU A 94 13.96 -27.05 20.61
N LEU A 95 14.34 -26.16 19.70
CA LEU A 95 15.61 -25.45 19.70
C LEU A 95 15.33 -23.96 19.91
N GLU A 96 15.86 -23.41 20.98
CA GLU A 96 15.68 -22.01 21.35
C GLU A 96 17.05 -21.34 21.50
N PHE A 97 17.25 -20.25 20.77
CA PHE A 97 18.41 -19.37 20.94
C PHE A 97 17.99 -18.15 21.74
N ARG A 98 18.78 -17.82 22.77
CA ARG A 98 18.62 -16.65 23.63
C ARG A 98 19.94 -15.92 23.69
N ALA A 99 20.15 -15.00 22.75
CA ALA A 99 21.24 -14.04 22.84
C ALA A 99 20.81 -12.87 23.73
N GLY A 100 21.75 -12.30 24.47
CA GLY A 100 21.51 -11.07 25.22
C GLY A 100 21.49 -9.85 24.31
N ARG A 101 22.12 -9.93 23.11
CA ARG A 101 22.11 -8.84 22.13
C ARG A 101 21.88 -9.27 20.69
N ASP A 102 22.81 -9.97 20.05
CA ASP A 102 22.66 -10.26 18.62
C ASP A 102 22.63 -11.76 18.34
N LEU A 103 21.76 -12.16 17.41
CA LEU A 103 21.68 -13.54 16.93
C LEU A 103 22.01 -13.60 15.44
N PHE A 104 23.15 -14.20 15.11
CA PHE A 104 23.60 -14.39 13.73
C PHE A 104 23.37 -15.84 13.30
N ILE A 105 22.41 -16.06 12.40
CA ILE A 105 22.11 -17.35 11.78
C ILE A 105 22.73 -17.39 10.39
N GLN A 106 23.93 -17.96 10.29
CA GLN A 106 24.75 -17.95 9.06
C GLN A 106 24.83 -19.31 8.36
N ALA A 107 24.15 -20.32 8.91
CA ALA A 107 24.04 -21.64 8.32
C ALA A 107 22.65 -22.22 8.55
N ASP A 108 22.28 -23.19 7.72
CA ASP A 108 20.95 -23.79 7.73
C ASP A 108 20.66 -24.51 9.07
N ILE A 109 19.40 -24.40 9.52
CA ILE A 109 18.84 -25.25 10.57
C ILE A 109 17.79 -26.13 9.94
N THR A 110 18.01 -27.44 9.94
CA THR A 110 17.14 -28.40 9.25
C THR A 110 16.70 -29.54 10.16
N SER A 111 15.41 -29.86 10.15
CA SER A 111 14.88 -31.13 10.63
C SER A 111 14.39 -31.96 9.45
N SER A 112 14.78 -33.23 9.39
CA SER A 112 14.25 -34.22 8.45
C SER A 112 13.46 -35.33 9.13
N ASN A 113 13.35 -35.29 10.46
CA ASN A 113 12.66 -36.29 11.26
C ASN A 113 11.98 -35.67 12.48
N SER A 114 10.66 -35.84 12.58
CA SER A 114 9.80 -35.19 13.57
C SER A 114 9.87 -33.65 13.53
N ALA A 115 8.95 -32.99 14.25
CA ALA A 115 8.91 -31.54 14.35
C ALA A 115 10.10 -30.98 15.15
N LEU A 116 10.69 -29.88 14.66
CA LEU A 116 11.64 -29.05 15.38
C LEU A 116 11.03 -27.68 15.61
N ASN A 117 10.55 -27.38 16.81
CA ASN A 117 10.11 -26.03 17.11
C ASN A 117 11.35 -25.12 17.22
N LEU A 118 11.32 -23.95 16.60
CA LEU A 118 12.43 -23.00 16.60
C LEU A 118 12.00 -21.67 17.22
N LYS A 119 12.75 -21.20 18.20
CA LYS A 119 12.65 -19.86 18.77
C LYS A 119 13.97 -19.13 18.66
N LEU A 120 13.90 -17.91 18.16
CA LEU A 120 15.05 -17.04 17.93
C LEU A 120 14.80 -15.75 18.70
N ASP A 121 15.56 -15.57 19.78
CA ASP A 121 15.49 -14.44 20.71
C ASP A 121 16.88 -13.77 20.73
N SER A 122 16.92 -12.52 20.30
CA SER A 122 18.14 -11.72 20.24
C SER A 122 18.27 -10.76 21.42
N ASP A 123 17.16 -10.39 22.07
CA ASP A 123 17.12 -9.40 23.15
C ASP A 123 16.67 -10.04 24.48
N ASN A 124 17.27 -11.18 24.84
CA ASN A 124 16.84 -11.94 26.02
C ASN A 124 17.11 -11.19 27.35
N ASP A 125 17.94 -10.15 27.36
CA ASP A 125 18.12 -9.29 28.55
C ASP A 125 17.10 -8.13 28.63
N GLY A 126 16.35 -7.90 27.55
CA GLY A 126 15.25 -6.95 27.45
C GLY A 126 15.68 -5.49 27.48
N ASP A 127 16.90 -5.19 27.05
CA ASP A 127 17.42 -3.82 26.96
C ASP A 127 17.03 -3.12 25.65
N ASN A 128 16.43 -3.85 24.70
CA ASN A 128 15.95 -3.39 23.41
C ASN A 128 17.07 -2.96 22.44
N ILE A 129 18.27 -3.53 22.57
CA ILE A 129 19.44 -3.23 21.72
C ILE A 129 19.80 -4.41 20.79
N GLY A 130 19.03 -5.50 20.80
CA GLY A 130 19.27 -6.69 19.99
C GLY A 130 18.43 -6.87 18.71
N ALA A 131 19.02 -7.57 17.72
CA ALA A 131 18.32 -8.04 16.52
C ALA A 131 18.86 -9.38 15.97
N ILE A 132 18.08 -9.99 15.07
CA ILE A 132 18.41 -11.25 14.39
C ILE A 132 18.92 -10.95 12.98
N THR A 133 20.05 -11.52 12.61
CA THR A 133 20.52 -11.56 11.21
C THR A 133 20.47 -12.99 10.71
N ASN A 134 19.68 -13.25 9.68
CA ASN A 134 19.54 -14.57 9.08
C ASN A 134 19.99 -14.56 7.61
N SER A 135 21.10 -15.24 7.33
CA SER A 135 21.64 -15.40 5.98
C SER A 135 21.46 -16.81 5.42
N SER A 136 20.57 -17.63 6.00
CA SER A 136 20.38 -19.04 5.64
C SER A 136 18.92 -19.46 5.60
N SER A 137 18.66 -20.69 5.17
CA SER A 137 17.31 -21.27 5.14
C SER A 137 17.02 -22.04 6.44
N LEU A 138 15.75 -22.05 6.84
CA LEU A 138 15.29 -22.73 8.06
C LEU A 138 14.19 -23.73 7.67
N THR A 139 14.30 -24.99 8.12
CA THR A 139 13.29 -26.02 7.85
C THR A 139 13.04 -26.87 9.09
N THR A 140 11.82 -26.87 9.60
CA THR A 140 11.50 -27.50 10.90
C THR A 140 10.72 -28.81 10.81
N ASN A 141 10.29 -29.21 9.61
CA ASN A 141 9.51 -30.44 9.39
C ASN A 141 8.26 -30.50 10.29
N SER A 142 7.36 -29.52 10.16
CA SER A 142 6.12 -29.37 10.95
C SER A 142 6.32 -28.94 12.40
N GLY A 143 7.38 -28.17 12.69
CA GLY A 143 7.54 -27.40 13.92
C GLY A 143 7.33 -25.91 13.67
N PHE A 144 6.96 -25.13 14.68
CA PHE A 144 6.79 -23.68 14.47
C PHE A 144 8.14 -22.96 14.35
N ILE A 145 8.17 -21.78 13.72
CA ILE A 145 9.33 -20.88 13.69
C ILE A 145 8.90 -19.51 14.23
N ASN A 146 9.54 -19.06 15.31
CA ASN A 146 9.30 -17.75 15.89
C ASN A 146 10.59 -16.94 15.91
N PHE A 147 10.59 -15.81 15.20
CA PHE A 147 11.50 -14.71 15.43
C PHE A 147 10.84 -13.82 16.49
N LEU A 148 11.41 -13.73 17.70
CA LEU A 148 10.81 -12.98 18.79
C LEU A 148 11.07 -11.48 18.68
N ASP A 149 12.16 -11.10 18.01
CA ASP A 149 12.58 -9.73 17.76
C ASP A 149 12.63 -9.39 16.27
N ASP A 150 13.20 -8.23 15.95
CA ASP A 150 13.46 -7.76 14.60
C ASP A 150 14.42 -8.73 13.87
N VAL A 151 14.14 -8.99 12.59
CA VAL A 151 14.94 -9.90 11.77
C VAL A 151 15.29 -9.29 10.42
N SER A 152 16.59 -9.30 10.11
CA SER A 152 17.13 -9.00 8.79
C SER A 152 17.47 -10.29 8.05
N PHE A 153 16.99 -10.41 6.81
CA PHE A 153 17.34 -11.49 5.89
C PHE A 153 18.34 -10.99 4.86
N ASN A 154 19.60 -11.41 4.99
CA ASN A 154 20.74 -10.87 4.22
C ASN A 154 21.54 -11.96 3.49
N GLY A 155 20.91 -13.08 3.15
CA GLY A 155 21.55 -14.13 2.36
C GLY A 155 21.97 -13.66 0.97
N THR A 156 23.05 -14.24 0.44
CA THR A 156 23.51 -13.96 -0.94
C THR A 156 22.77 -14.77 -2.01
N SER A 157 21.80 -15.59 -1.59
CA SER A 157 20.92 -16.41 -2.44
C SER A 157 19.50 -16.33 -1.90
N ALA A 158 18.51 -16.77 -2.68
CA ALA A 158 17.13 -16.87 -2.19
C ALA A 158 17.07 -17.72 -0.91
N GLN A 159 16.30 -17.26 0.07
CA GLN A 159 16.15 -17.93 1.37
C GLN A 159 14.75 -18.50 1.53
N THR A 160 14.65 -19.67 2.14
CA THR A 160 13.36 -20.29 2.46
C THR A 160 13.24 -20.55 3.95
N ILE A 161 12.15 -20.06 4.55
CA ILE A 161 11.77 -20.27 5.93
C ILE A 161 10.52 -21.17 5.93
N ASN A 162 10.72 -22.46 6.18
CA ASN A 162 9.70 -23.48 6.02
C ASN A 162 9.37 -24.17 7.35
N SER A 163 8.16 -23.93 7.86
CA SER A 163 7.68 -24.54 9.09
C SER A 163 6.99 -25.90 8.88
N GLY A 164 6.60 -26.26 7.65
CA GLY A 164 5.66 -27.34 7.39
C GLY A 164 4.29 -27.05 8.00
N ALA A 165 3.65 -28.03 8.64
CA ALA A 165 2.25 -27.91 9.11
C ALA A 165 2.01 -26.98 10.32
N GLN A 166 3.00 -26.20 10.74
CA GLN A 166 2.91 -25.27 11.87
C GLN A 166 3.10 -23.82 11.42
N TYR A 167 2.81 -22.88 12.30
CA TYR A 167 2.86 -21.46 11.99
C TYR A 167 4.29 -20.89 11.93
N ILE A 168 4.40 -19.72 11.31
CA ILE A 168 5.57 -18.84 11.39
C ILE A 168 5.14 -17.49 11.97
N ILE A 169 5.88 -16.97 12.93
CA ILE A 169 5.68 -15.63 13.49
C ILE A 169 6.99 -14.83 13.38
N CYS A 170 6.91 -13.65 12.77
CA CYS A 170 7.89 -12.58 12.92
C CYS A 170 7.32 -11.59 13.94
N GLY A 171 7.94 -11.54 15.13
CA GLY A 171 7.47 -10.76 16.28
C GLY A 171 7.85 -9.29 16.20
N GLY A 172 8.99 -8.97 15.60
CA GLY A 172 9.44 -7.61 15.32
C GLY A 172 9.29 -7.19 13.86
N GLU A 173 10.05 -6.17 13.48
CA GLU A 173 10.23 -5.72 12.10
C GLU A 173 10.98 -6.78 11.27
N VAL A 174 10.66 -6.84 9.98
CA VAL A 174 11.36 -7.69 9.00
C VAL A 174 12.02 -6.80 7.95
N MET A 175 13.35 -6.88 7.84
CA MET A 175 14.08 -6.31 6.71
C MET A 175 14.53 -7.40 5.74
N LEU A 176 14.23 -7.19 4.45
CA LEU A 176 14.67 -8.04 3.36
C LEU A 176 15.89 -7.39 2.69
N SER A 177 17.08 -7.60 3.25
CA SER A 177 18.37 -7.16 2.69
C SER A 177 18.95 -8.15 1.67
N ASN A 178 18.07 -8.80 0.90
CA ASN A 178 18.40 -9.86 -0.05
C ASN A 178 17.58 -9.70 -1.34
N ASN A 179 18.22 -9.23 -2.40
CA ASN A 179 17.59 -9.00 -3.70
C ASN A 179 17.13 -10.28 -4.44
N ASN A 180 17.55 -11.47 -3.99
CA ASN A 180 17.07 -12.74 -4.53
C ASN A 180 15.70 -13.15 -3.97
N GLY A 181 15.29 -12.54 -2.86
CA GLY A 181 14.00 -12.77 -2.21
C GLY A 181 14.01 -13.75 -1.05
N VAL A 182 12.95 -13.66 -0.26
CA VAL A 182 12.69 -14.52 0.90
C VAL A 182 11.32 -15.16 0.75
N THR A 183 11.29 -16.49 0.91
CA THR A 183 10.06 -17.28 0.90
C THR A 183 9.72 -17.74 2.31
N PHE A 184 8.55 -17.38 2.82
CA PHE A 184 7.97 -17.97 4.02
C PHE A 184 6.95 -19.04 3.60
N GLN A 185 7.10 -20.26 4.09
CA GLN A 185 6.26 -21.39 3.70
C GLN A 185 5.73 -22.17 4.90
N THR A 186 4.43 -22.44 4.87
CA THR A 186 3.74 -23.39 5.77
C THR A 186 2.93 -24.39 4.92
N ALA A 187 2.43 -25.44 5.55
CA ALA A 187 1.44 -26.34 4.98
C ALA A 187 0.11 -26.11 5.70
N ASP A 188 -0.68 -25.18 5.15
CA ASP A 188 -2.03 -24.83 5.60
C ASP A 188 -2.10 -24.21 7.01
N ASN A 189 -1.10 -23.40 7.36
CA ASN A 189 -1.04 -22.71 8.65
C ASN A 189 -0.63 -21.23 8.49
N ASN A 190 -0.78 -20.44 9.55
CA ASN A 190 -0.63 -19.00 9.43
C ASN A 190 0.85 -18.57 9.34
N VAL A 191 1.07 -17.49 8.60
CA VAL A 191 2.29 -16.66 8.68
C VAL A 191 1.87 -15.29 9.20
N THR A 192 2.49 -14.83 10.29
CA THR A 192 2.17 -13.53 10.91
C THR A 192 3.40 -12.63 10.95
N PHE A 193 3.26 -11.42 10.42
CA PHE A 193 4.20 -10.33 10.53
C PHE A 193 3.64 -9.30 11.52
N SER A 194 4.28 -9.19 12.68
CA SER A 194 3.80 -8.33 13.78
C SER A 194 4.34 -6.90 13.66
N GLY A 195 5.57 -6.74 13.14
CA GLY A 195 6.14 -5.45 12.77
C GLY A 195 5.97 -5.12 11.28
N ALA A 196 6.61 -4.03 10.86
CA ALA A 196 6.69 -3.66 9.44
C ALA A 196 7.53 -4.66 8.65
N VAL A 197 7.33 -4.71 7.33
CA VAL A 197 8.15 -5.52 6.42
C VAL A 197 8.68 -4.62 5.31
N ASN A 198 10.00 -4.42 5.25
CA ASN A 198 10.64 -3.49 4.32
C ASN A 198 11.77 -4.18 3.54
N SER A 199 12.13 -3.64 2.38
CA SER A 199 13.43 -3.97 1.79
C SER A 199 14.53 -3.37 2.66
N GLY A 200 15.72 -3.95 2.65
CA GLY A 200 16.87 -3.43 3.38
C GLY A 200 18.09 -3.24 2.50
N ASN A 201 19.08 -2.55 3.03
CA ASN A 201 20.39 -2.36 2.42
C ASN A 201 21.40 -3.40 2.91
N SER A 202 22.58 -3.40 2.29
CA SER A 202 23.70 -4.23 2.72
C SER A 202 24.85 -3.38 3.25
N TYR A 203 25.60 -3.95 4.18
CA TYR A 203 26.71 -3.27 4.85
C TYR A 203 28.01 -4.02 4.54
N SER A 204 29.07 -3.26 4.26
CA SER A 204 30.41 -3.81 4.10
C SER A 204 31.45 -2.97 4.84
N LEU A 205 32.67 -3.50 4.95
CA LEU A 205 33.80 -2.80 5.54
C LEU A 205 34.82 -2.46 4.46
N ASP A 206 35.09 -1.17 4.26
CA ASP A 206 36.38 -0.76 3.69
C ASP A 206 37.41 -0.70 4.82
N ALA A 207 38.24 -1.74 4.91
CA ALA A 207 39.28 -1.88 5.92
C ALA A 207 40.44 -0.88 5.75
N THR A 208 40.48 -0.10 4.66
CA THR A 208 41.54 0.87 4.41
C THR A 208 41.38 2.06 5.36
N SER A 209 42.34 2.25 6.27
CA SER A 209 42.32 3.33 7.24
C SER A 209 42.47 4.71 6.56
N ARG A 210 41.51 5.61 6.80
CA ARG A 210 41.51 6.99 6.28
C ARG A 210 40.88 7.95 7.28
N THR A 211 41.22 9.23 7.14
CA THR A 211 40.46 10.32 7.78
C THR A 211 39.00 10.29 7.40
N TRP A 212 38.13 10.76 8.31
CA TRP A 212 36.70 10.83 8.05
C TRP A 212 36.39 11.67 6.80
N ASN A 213 37.05 12.82 6.61
CA ASN A 213 36.84 13.64 5.40
C ASN A 213 37.16 12.88 4.10
N ALA A 214 38.21 12.05 4.10
CA ALA A 214 38.57 11.24 2.93
C ALA A 214 37.58 10.10 2.70
N ALA A 215 37.10 9.46 3.78
CA ALA A 215 36.08 8.42 3.72
C ALA A 215 34.73 8.98 3.23
N HIS A 216 34.29 10.10 3.80
CA HIS A 216 33.08 10.82 3.39
C HIS A 216 33.16 11.29 1.93
N SER A 217 34.32 11.77 1.46
CA SER A 217 34.48 12.14 0.05
C SER A 217 34.41 10.94 -0.90
N LEU A 218 34.73 9.74 -0.41
CA LEU A 218 34.70 8.51 -1.20
C LEU A 218 33.31 7.86 -1.20
N TYR A 219 32.63 7.89 -0.05
CA TYR A 219 31.35 7.25 0.21
C TYR A 219 30.28 8.29 0.54
N ASN A 220 29.80 8.96 -0.50
CA ASN A 220 28.71 9.94 -0.45
C ASN A 220 28.00 10.02 -1.81
N SER A 221 27.63 8.87 -2.36
CA SER A 221 26.75 8.76 -3.53
C SER A 221 25.40 8.18 -3.13
N ASP A 222 24.44 8.17 -4.06
CA ASP A 222 23.14 7.54 -3.87
C ASP A 222 23.22 6.01 -3.70
N SER A 223 24.31 5.38 -4.16
CA SER A 223 24.49 3.93 -4.13
C SER A 223 25.39 3.43 -3.00
N ASP A 224 26.38 4.23 -2.61
CA ASP A 224 27.43 3.83 -1.67
C ASP A 224 27.78 5.02 -0.77
N TYR A 225 27.51 4.86 0.51
CA TYR A 225 27.72 5.93 1.48
C TYR A 225 28.25 5.43 2.81
N LEU A 226 28.88 6.33 3.59
CA LEU A 226 29.15 6.02 4.99
C LEU A 226 27.84 5.71 5.68
N ALA A 227 27.76 4.56 6.33
CA ALA A 227 26.52 4.02 6.86
C ALA A 227 25.82 5.00 7.81
N THR A 228 24.50 5.08 7.66
CA THR A 228 23.58 5.77 8.56
C THR A 228 22.90 4.69 9.42
N ILE A 229 22.74 4.94 10.73
CA ILE A 229 22.22 3.94 11.66
C ILE A 229 20.97 4.51 12.33
N THR A 230 19.81 4.23 11.75
CA THR A 230 18.51 4.77 12.17
C THR A 230 17.70 3.81 13.04
N SER A 231 18.17 2.57 13.19
CA SER A 231 17.53 1.51 13.98
C SER A 231 18.54 0.56 14.63
N LYS A 232 18.08 -0.23 15.60
CA LYS A 232 18.88 -1.32 16.20
C LYS A 232 19.24 -2.41 15.19
N MET A 233 18.37 -2.68 14.21
CA MET A 233 18.61 -3.71 13.20
C MET A 233 19.69 -3.31 12.20
N GLU A 234 19.76 -2.03 11.82
CA GLU A 234 20.88 -1.48 11.04
C GLU A 234 22.18 -1.48 11.87
N LEU A 235 22.11 -1.18 13.17
CA LEU A 235 23.26 -1.30 14.06
C LEU A 235 23.81 -2.74 14.05
N THR A 236 22.96 -3.75 14.23
CA THR A 236 23.36 -5.17 14.18
C THR A 236 23.99 -5.53 12.83
N ALA A 237 23.41 -5.06 11.72
CA ALA A 237 23.95 -5.30 10.38
C ALA A 237 25.33 -4.64 10.17
N ALA A 238 25.51 -3.40 10.62
CA ALA A 238 26.80 -2.72 10.60
C ALA A 238 27.83 -3.40 11.51
N MET A 239 27.44 -3.80 12.72
CA MET A 239 28.31 -4.48 13.69
C MET A 239 28.83 -5.83 13.16
N ALA A 240 28.11 -6.48 12.24
CA ALA A 240 28.56 -7.71 11.59
C ALA A 240 29.85 -7.51 10.77
N VAL A 241 30.15 -6.29 10.33
CA VAL A 241 31.32 -5.97 9.49
C VAL A 241 32.36 -5.09 10.20
N VAL A 242 32.01 -4.43 11.30
CA VAL A 242 32.92 -3.54 12.04
C VAL A 242 34.14 -4.31 12.60
N PRO A 243 35.37 -3.77 12.47
CA PRO A 243 36.57 -4.38 13.05
C PRO A 243 36.72 -3.99 14.52
N SER A 244 37.62 -4.67 15.23
CA SER A 244 37.91 -4.37 16.65
C SER A 244 38.45 -2.95 16.90
N GLY A 245 39.04 -2.31 15.88
CA GLY A 245 39.53 -0.92 15.94
C GLY A 245 38.47 0.14 15.66
N GLY A 246 37.23 -0.26 15.37
CA GLY A 246 36.15 0.65 15.00
C GLY A 246 36.22 1.15 13.56
N ALA A 247 35.21 1.90 13.17
CA ALA A 247 35.06 2.42 11.82
C ALA A 247 34.28 3.74 11.81
N TRP A 248 34.41 4.49 10.72
CA TRP A 248 33.61 5.68 10.45
C TRP A 248 32.18 5.33 10.06
N LEU A 249 31.25 6.17 10.52
CA LEU A 249 29.86 6.26 10.10
C LEU A 249 29.58 7.63 9.46
N GLY A 250 28.39 7.80 8.88
CA GLY A 250 27.97 8.99 8.16
C GLY A 250 27.52 10.18 9.02
N GLY A 251 27.73 10.14 10.34
CA GLY A 251 27.30 11.20 11.26
C GLY A 251 28.37 12.29 11.43
N SER A 252 27.94 13.55 11.48
CA SER A 252 28.82 14.70 11.76
C SER A 252 28.03 15.90 12.28
N ASP A 253 28.65 16.72 13.13
CA ASP A 253 28.15 18.04 13.56
C ASP A 253 29.04 19.21 13.07
N LYS A 254 29.98 18.96 12.15
CA LYS A 254 30.93 19.94 11.58
C LYS A 254 30.29 21.23 11.07
N ASP A 255 29.05 21.15 10.59
CA ASP A 255 28.31 22.31 10.09
C ASP A 255 27.78 23.22 11.22
N THR A 256 27.49 22.65 12.39
CA THR A 256 26.98 23.35 13.57
C THR A 256 27.31 22.57 14.83
N GLU A 257 28.34 23.04 15.52
CA GLU A 257 28.83 22.47 16.78
C GLU A 257 27.69 22.05 17.73
N GLY A 258 27.74 20.79 18.19
CA GLY A 258 26.75 20.22 19.11
C GLY A 258 25.40 19.89 18.47
N THR A 259 25.32 19.83 17.13
CA THR A 259 24.13 19.42 16.35
C THR A 259 24.50 18.29 15.39
N TRP A 260 24.38 17.06 15.86
CA TRP A 260 24.74 15.86 15.10
C TRP A 260 23.64 15.47 14.13
N LYS A 261 24.03 15.30 12.87
CA LYS A 261 23.15 14.86 11.78
C LYS A 261 23.82 13.81 10.90
N TRP A 262 23.01 13.02 10.22
CA TRP A 262 23.48 12.24 9.08
C TRP A 262 23.84 13.20 7.94
N VAL A 263 24.99 13.02 7.32
CA VAL A 263 25.46 13.87 6.20
C VAL A 263 25.64 13.10 4.89
N THR A 264 25.28 11.83 4.90
CA THR A 264 25.33 10.88 3.79
C THR A 264 24.02 10.10 3.70
N GLY A 265 23.83 9.37 2.59
CA GLY A 265 22.69 8.48 2.39
C GLY A 265 21.34 9.20 2.25
N PRO A 266 20.24 8.43 2.14
CA PRO A 266 18.88 8.97 2.09
C PRO A 266 18.51 9.85 3.31
N GLU A 267 19.20 9.65 4.43
CA GLU A 267 18.96 10.40 5.69
C GLU A 267 19.70 11.74 5.76
N ALA A 268 20.49 12.10 4.75
CA ALA A 268 21.33 13.31 4.78
C ALA A 268 20.53 14.57 5.17
N GLY A 269 20.98 15.25 6.22
CA GLY A 269 20.30 16.41 6.81
C GLY A 269 19.48 16.10 8.07
N THR A 270 19.23 14.82 8.37
CA THR A 270 18.46 14.39 9.55
C THR A 270 19.26 14.55 10.84
N VAL A 271 18.78 15.41 11.74
CA VAL A 271 19.38 15.65 13.07
C VAL A 271 18.96 14.55 14.03
N PHE A 272 19.91 13.78 14.55
CA PHE A 272 19.63 12.68 15.48
C PHE A 272 20.06 12.97 16.92
N TRP A 273 20.93 13.96 17.17
CA TRP A 273 21.33 14.35 18.52
C TRP A 273 21.69 15.85 18.59
N THR A 274 21.41 16.49 19.73
CA THR A 274 21.86 17.86 20.00
C THR A 274 22.28 18.01 21.47
N THR A 275 23.00 19.08 21.80
CA THR A 275 23.38 19.45 23.18
C THR A 275 22.19 19.68 24.13
N ALA A 276 20.96 19.70 23.63
CA ALA A 276 19.75 19.67 24.48
C ALA A 276 19.53 18.30 25.14
N LEU A 277 20.17 17.24 24.63
CA LEU A 277 20.13 15.88 25.15
C LEU A 277 21.35 15.59 26.01
N SER A 278 21.24 14.58 26.88
CA SER A 278 22.38 14.11 27.66
C SER A 278 23.36 13.32 26.78
N GLN A 279 24.63 13.32 27.17
CA GLN A 279 25.65 12.41 26.62
C GLN A 279 25.36 10.95 27.00
N GLY A 280 25.85 10.01 26.19
CA GLY A 280 25.79 8.57 26.44
C GLY A 280 24.40 7.97 26.38
N ILE A 281 23.46 8.64 25.70
CA ILE A 281 22.11 8.13 25.48
C ILE A 281 22.09 7.09 24.36
N LYS A 282 21.20 6.11 24.52
CA LYS A 282 21.10 4.92 23.66
C LYS A 282 19.65 4.56 23.39
N GLY A 283 19.37 4.02 22.20
CA GLY A 283 18.03 3.67 21.73
C GLY A 283 17.31 4.85 21.07
N TYR A 284 15.99 4.75 20.93
CA TYR A 284 15.10 5.74 20.29
C TYR A 284 14.82 6.97 21.17
N VAL A 285 15.88 7.58 21.69
CA VAL A 285 15.85 8.71 22.63
C VAL A 285 16.63 9.92 22.12
N GLY A 286 17.09 9.86 20.86
CA GLY A 286 17.68 10.97 20.15
C GLY A 286 16.66 12.09 19.88
N THR A 287 17.12 13.11 19.16
CA THR A 287 16.26 14.22 18.72
C THR A 287 15.07 13.64 17.94
N ASN A 288 13.84 14.07 18.26
CA ASN A 288 12.60 13.55 17.65
C ASN A 288 12.42 12.01 17.71
N GLY A 289 13.07 11.33 18.66
CA GLY A 289 12.97 9.87 18.80
C GLY A 289 13.86 9.08 17.86
N HIS A 290 14.80 9.73 17.15
CA HIS A 290 15.79 9.01 16.33
C HIS A 290 16.65 8.08 17.18
N TYR A 291 17.10 7.00 16.56
CA TYR A 291 18.01 6.06 17.18
C TYR A 291 19.39 6.69 17.40
N VAL A 292 19.94 6.46 18.58
CA VAL A 292 21.30 6.86 18.96
C VAL A 292 21.97 5.74 19.74
N ASN A 293 23.30 5.66 19.69
CA ASN A 293 24.03 4.66 20.47
C ASN A 293 25.33 5.21 21.07
N TRP A 294 25.28 6.41 21.67
CA TRP A 294 26.46 7.06 22.21
C TRP A 294 27.08 6.30 23.39
N ASN A 295 28.40 6.17 23.40
CA ASN A 295 29.13 5.66 24.56
C ASN A 295 28.98 6.61 25.75
N THR A 296 29.13 6.08 26.97
CA THR A 296 29.07 6.91 28.19
C THR A 296 30.09 8.04 28.14
N GLY A 297 29.61 9.28 28.20
CA GLY A 297 30.43 10.49 28.10
C GLY A 297 30.42 11.14 26.72
N GLU A 298 29.98 10.44 25.67
CA GLU A 298 29.98 10.94 24.28
C GLU A 298 28.64 11.55 23.86
N PRO A 299 28.61 12.47 22.87
CA PRO A 299 29.77 13.12 22.27
C PRO A 299 30.38 14.13 23.24
N ASN A 300 31.71 14.12 23.38
CA ASN A 300 32.42 14.89 24.41
C ASN A 300 33.17 16.13 23.87
N ASP A 301 33.33 16.22 22.55
CA ASP A 301 34.06 17.26 21.82
C ASP A 301 35.46 17.52 22.41
N SER A 302 36.26 16.45 22.57
CA SER A 302 37.56 16.54 23.23
C SER A 302 38.53 17.35 22.38
N GLY A 303 38.74 18.60 22.79
CA GLY A 303 39.65 19.52 22.11
C GLY A 303 38.94 20.62 21.34
N GLY A 304 37.62 20.57 21.24
CA GLY A 304 36.82 21.51 20.45
C GLY A 304 36.91 21.26 18.94
N ASP A 305 37.15 20.01 18.52
CA ASP A 305 37.40 19.63 17.13
C ASP A 305 36.95 18.19 16.76
N GLU A 306 36.08 17.55 17.54
CA GLU A 306 35.65 16.16 17.29
C GLU A 306 34.35 16.02 16.48
N ASP A 307 34.38 16.40 15.20
CA ASP A 307 33.14 16.46 14.40
C ASP A 307 32.76 15.18 13.60
N ALA A 308 33.37 14.01 13.86
CA ALA A 308 33.17 12.78 13.08
C ALA A 308 32.66 11.60 13.91
N LEU A 309 31.61 10.92 13.44
CA LEU A 309 31.02 9.78 14.13
C LEU A 309 31.82 8.50 13.88
N GLN A 310 32.38 7.94 14.95
CA GLN A 310 32.97 6.60 14.98
C GLN A 310 32.00 5.60 15.63
N ILE A 311 31.85 4.42 15.04
CA ILE A 311 31.42 3.21 15.76
C ILE A 311 32.66 2.51 16.33
N ARG A 312 32.69 2.27 17.65
CA ARG A 312 33.92 1.92 18.37
C ARG A 312 34.45 0.52 18.06
N ASN A 313 33.60 -0.50 18.08
CA ASN A 313 33.98 -1.89 17.83
C ASN A 313 32.73 -2.77 17.64
N ASN A 314 32.94 -4.01 17.22
CA ASN A 314 31.88 -5.02 17.02
C ASN A 314 31.35 -5.67 18.31
N THR A 315 31.89 -5.31 19.47
CA THR A 315 31.51 -5.90 20.76
C THR A 315 30.52 -5.04 21.54
N ASP A 316 30.43 -3.73 21.30
CA ASP A 316 29.46 -2.84 21.95
C ASP A 316 28.62 -2.02 20.96
N GLY A 317 29.14 -1.75 19.76
CA GLY A 317 28.49 -0.91 18.76
C GLY A 317 28.36 0.56 19.17
N TYR A 318 28.97 0.97 20.29
CA TYR A 318 28.78 2.30 20.82
C TYR A 318 29.52 3.35 20.00
N TRP A 319 28.95 4.55 19.97
CA TRP A 319 29.46 5.65 19.20
C TRP A 319 30.41 6.53 20.01
N ASN A 320 31.37 7.10 19.31
CA ASN A 320 32.33 8.06 19.81
C ASN A 320 32.49 9.16 18.76
N ASP A 321 32.75 10.39 19.20
CA ASP A 321 33.14 11.49 18.35
C ASP A 321 34.67 11.57 18.25
N LEU A 322 35.18 11.94 17.08
CA LEU A 322 36.61 12.09 16.81
C LEU A 322 36.86 13.21 15.79
N PRO A 323 38.09 13.75 15.69
CA PRO A 323 38.39 14.77 14.71
C PRO A 323 38.34 14.28 13.26
N THR A 324 37.80 15.13 12.39
CA THR A 324 37.55 14.77 10.97
C THR A 324 38.81 14.60 10.10
N THR A 325 39.99 15.03 10.59
CA THR A 325 41.23 15.15 9.79
C THR A 325 42.46 14.43 10.33
N VAL A 326 42.47 13.94 11.57
CA VAL A 326 43.69 13.40 12.19
C VAL A 326 43.61 11.92 12.58
N ASN A 327 42.42 11.33 12.66
CA ASN A 327 42.24 9.91 12.96
C ASN A 327 42.04 9.11 11.67
N ASP A 328 42.77 8.01 11.51
CA ASP A 328 42.58 7.08 10.39
C ASP A 328 41.85 5.82 10.87
N LEU A 329 40.64 5.58 10.36
CA LEU A 329 39.84 4.39 10.67
C LEU A 329 39.34 3.72 9.39
N ALA A 330 38.93 2.46 9.51
CA ALA A 330 38.13 1.79 8.48
C ALA A 330 36.78 2.50 8.31
N SER A 331 36.01 2.16 7.29
CA SER A 331 34.69 2.76 7.03
C SER A 331 33.63 1.68 6.89
N VAL A 332 32.51 1.83 7.60
CA VAL A 332 31.31 1.05 7.31
C VAL A 332 30.63 1.71 6.12
N VAL A 333 30.48 0.93 5.05
CA VAL A 333 29.82 1.38 3.83
C VAL A 333 28.47 0.72 3.78
N GLU A 334 27.43 1.53 3.63
CA GLU A 334 26.10 1.07 3.29
C GLU A 334 25.92 1.13 1.77
N HIS A 335 25.41 0.03 1.23
CA HIS A 335 25.15 -0.16 -0.18
C HIS A 335 23.66 -0.22 -0.41
N GLU A 336 23.18 0.70 -1.24
CA GLU A 336 21.79 0.72 -1.67
C GLU A 336 21.49 -0.54 -2.49
N LEU A 337 20.56 -1.36 -2.00
CA LEU A 337 20.08 -2.54 -2.73
C LEU A 337 18.81 -2.21 -3.51
N SER A 338 18.66 -2.82 -4.68
CA SER A 338 17.35 -2.85 -5.35
C SER A 338 16.29 -3.47 -4.43
N PRO A 339 15.01 -3.06 -4.52
CA PRO A 339 13.92 -3.67 -3.76
C PRO A 339 13.94 -5.20 -3.80
N SER A 340 13.60 -5.83 -2.67
CA SER A 340 13.60 -7.28 -2.49
C SER A 340 12.21 -7.88 -2.71
N PRO A 341 12.07 -9.04 -3.36
CA PRO A 341 10.79 -9.73 -3.49
C PRO A 341 10.45 -10.54 -2.22
N LEU A 342 9.17 -10.54 -1.82
CA LEU A 342 8.62 -11.35 -0.73
C LEU A 342 7.63 -12.38 -1.29
N ILE A 343 7.84 -13.65 -0.95
CA ILE A 343 6.90 -14.73 -1.25
C ILE A 343 6.39 -15.32 0.06
N VAL A 344 5.07 -15.48 0.19
CA VAL A 344 4.46 -16.16 1.33
C VAL A 344 3.49 -17.23 0.83
N ASP A 345 3.79 -18.49 1.13
CA ASP A 345 2.96 -19.64 0.80
C ASP A 345 2.43 -20.28 2.08
N ALA A 346 1.21 -19.92 2.47
CA ALA A 346 0.51 -20.42 3.63
C ALA A 346 -0.52 -21.52 3.29
N GLY A 347 -0.67 -21.90 2.01
CA GLY A 347 -1.71 -22.83 1.55
C GLY A 347 -3.12 -22.37 1.95
N ASP A 348 -3.86 -23.21 2.67
CA ASP A 348 -5.17 -22.87 3.23
C ASP A 348 -5.11 -22.02 4.53
N GLY A 349 -3.90 -21.66 4.99
CA GLY A 349 -3.67 -20.78 6.12
C GLY A 349 -3.91 -19.29 5.81
N ASN A 350 -3.70 -18.44 6.81
CA ASN A 350 -3.78 -16.98 6.66
C ASN A 350 -2.40 -16.33 6.65
N VAL A 351 -2.26 -15.26 5.87
CA VAL A 351 -1.14 -14.33 6.00
C VAL A 351 -1.64 -13.07 6.68
N ILE A 352 -0.98 -12.66 7.75
CA ILE A 352 -1.43 -11.55 8.61
C ILE A 352 -0.32 -10.51 8.68
N PHE A 353 -0.60 -9.30 8.18
CA PHE A 353 0.24 -8.12 8.36
C PHE A 353 -0.39 -7.22 9.41
N GLN A 354 0.29 -7.06 10.54
CA GLN A 354 -0.15 -6.15 11.61
C GLN A 354 0.23 -4.69 11.34
N ASN A 355 1.20 -4.47 10.45
CA ASN A 355 1.75 -3.15 10.14
C ASN A 355 2.03 -3.02 8.63
N SER A 356 2.53 -1.85 8.21
CA SER A 356 2.81 -1.54 6.82
C SER A 356 3.89 -2.43 6.20
N VAL A 357 3.71 -2.75 4.93
CA VAL A 357 4.66 -3.49 4.10
C VAL A 357 5.18 -2.57 3.01
N GLY A 358 6.49 -2.34 2.95
CA GLY A 358 7.15 -1.50 1.96
C GLY A 358 6.98 0.01 2.17
N ALA A 359 6.54 0.47 3.36
CA ALA A 359 6.38 1.89 3.64
C ALA A 359 7.69 2.62 3.99
N GLY A 360 8.68 1.90 4.54
CA GLY A 360 10.03 2.44 4.75
C GLY A 360 10.80 2.43 3.44
N LYS A 361 11.28 1.24 3.06
CA LYS A 361 11.81 0.98 1.72
C LYS A 361 10.94 -0.06 1.03
N VAL A 362 10.43 0.31 -0.14
CA VAL A 362 9.47 -0.49 -0.92
C VAL A 362 9.98 -1.90 -1.21
N LEU A 363 9.07 -2.86 -1.29
CA LEU A 363 9.37 -4.22 -1.77
C LEU A 363 9.33 -4.27 -3.28
N LYS A 364 10.04 -5.21 -3.90
CA LYS A 364 9.94 -5.43 -5.35
C LYS A 364 8.58 -6.00 -5.73
N SER A 365 8.17 -7.02 -4.98
CA SER A 365 6.91 -7.73 -5.15
C SER A 365 6.47 -8.36 -3.84
N VAL A 366 5.17 -8.64 -3.74
CA VAL A 366 4.55 -9.40 -2.67
C VAL A 366 3.63 -10.44 -3.28
N ASP A 367 4.07 -11.69 -3.26
CA ASP A 367 3.33 -12.82 -3.82
C ASP A 367 2.81 -13.72 -2.70
N ILE A 368 1.49 -13.75 -2.52
CA ILE A 368 0.83 -14.45 -1.42
C ILE A 368 -0.08 -15.56 -1.93
N THR A 369 0.24 -16.79 -1.50
CA THR A 369 -0.64 -17.95 -1.59
C THR A 369 -1.23 -18.23 -0.21
N ALA A 370 -2.51 -17.94 -0.01
CA ALA A 370 -3.21 -18.11 1.26
C ALA A 370 -4.72 -18.25 1.06
N ALA A 371 -5.45 -18.76 2.04
CA ALA A 371 -6.91 -18.66 2.06
C ALA A 371 -7.34 -17.19 2.21
N ASN A 372 -6.71 -16.47 3.14
CA ASN A 372 -6.94 -15.04 3.36
C ASN A 372 -5.63 -14.29 3.60
N THR A 373 -5.53 -13.08 3.05
CA THR A 373 -4.54 -12.08 3.43
C THR A 373 -5.23 -11.01 4.28
N ILE A 374 -4.79 -10.86 5.51
CA ILE A 374 -5.36 -9.93 6.51
C ILE A 374 -4.40 -8.76 6.68
N ILE A 375 -4.88 -7.55 6.46
CA ILE A 375 -4.08 -6.31 6.53
C ILE A 375 -4.68 -5.42 7.62
N ASN A 376 -4.06 -5.43 8.80
CA ASN A 376 -4.57 -4.75 9.98
C ASN A 376 -4.03 -3.32 10.15
N GLY A 377 -2.99 -2.92 9.41
CA GLY A 377 -2.46 -1.56 9.48
C GLY A 377 -1.62 -1.16 8.26
N GLY A 378 -1.72 0.11 7.88
CA GLY A 378 -0.89 0.73 6.85
C GLY A 378 -1.31 0.35 5.43
N GLY A 379 -0.66 -0.65 4.85
CA GLY A 379 -0.77 -0.93 3.42
C GLY A 379 0.34 -1.82 2.91
N ILE A 380 0.30 -2.11 1.61
CA ILE A 380 1.35 -2.83 0.90
C ILE A 380 1.79 -1.95 -0.27
N THR A 381 3.05 -1.53 -0.25
CA THR A 381 3.68 -0.75 -1.31
C THR A 381 4.78 -1.56 -1.97
N THR A 382 4.69 -1.71 -3.29
CA THR A 382 5.69 -2.41 -4.12
C THR A 382 6.14 -1.55 -5.27
N GLU A 383 7.40 -1.70 -5.70
CA GLU A 383 7.95 -1.04 -6.87
C GLU A 383 8.71 -2.04 -7.76
N SER A 384 8.33 -2.13 -9.04
CA SER A 384 9.01 -3.02 -9.97
C SER A 384 8.91 -2.50 -11.40
N GLU A 385 10.04 -2.21 -12.05
CA GLU A 385 10.13 -1.87 -13.48
C GLU A 385 9.80 -3.06 -14.43
N SER A 386 9.17 -4.12 -13.91
CA SER A 386 8.88 -5.37 -14.62
C SER A 386 7.39 -5.72 -14.57
N SER A 387 7.06 -6.98 -14.86
CA SER A 387 5.70 -7.52 -14.74
C SER A 387 5.46 -8.20 -13.38
N GLU A 388 6.16 -7.74 -12.35
CA GLU A 388 5.95 -8.15 -10.96
C GLU A 388 5.19 -7.05 -10.22
N GLY A 389 4.64 -7.36 -9.05
CA GLY A 389 3.86 -6.41 -8.25
C GLY A 389 3.28 -7.10 -7.03
N GLN A 390 1.96 -7.02 -6.86
CA GLN A 390 1.27 -7.71 -5.77
C GLN A 390 0.34 -8.79 -6.34
N LEU A 391 0.46 -10.01 -5.81
CA LEU A 391 -0.39 -11.13 -6.16
C LEU A 391 -1.01 -11.73 -4.90
N PHE A 392 -2.33 -11.86 -4.89
CA PHE A 392 -3.08 -12.48 -3.81
C PHE A 392 -3.93 -13.63 -4.36
N SER A 393 -3.66 -14.87 -3.93
CA SER A 393 -4.45 -16.04 -4.37
C SER A 393 -5.78 -16.18 -3.63
N GLY A 394 -5.87 -15.62 -2.42
CA GLY A 394 -7.00 -15.74 -1.48
C GLY A 394 -7.93 -14.54 -1.44
N ASN A 395 -8.75 -14.48 -0.38
CA ASN A 395 -9.53 -13.29 -0.06
C ASN A 395 -8.62 -12.22 0.58
N LEU A 396 -9.04 -10.95 0.47
CA LEU A 396 -8.46 -9.85 1.22
C LEU A 396 -9.38 -9.47 2.39
N ILE A 397 -8.81 -9.29 3.57
CA ILE A 397 -9.51 -8.86 4.76
C ILE A 397 -8.86 -7.57 5.25
N ILE A 398 -9.63 -6.48 5.27
CA ILE A 398 -9.18 -5.15 5.66
C ILE A 398 -9.49 -4.98 7.15
N GLY A 399 -8.46 -5.01 7.99
CA GLY A 399 -8.57 -4.79 9.43
C GLY A 399 -8.17 -3.39 9.87
N GLY A 400 -7.36 -2.69 9.07
CA GLY A 400 -6.95 -1.30 9.31
C GLY A 400 -8.06 -0.29 9.01
N ALA A 401 -8.00 0.87 9.66
CA ALA A 401 -8.91 1.99 9.37
C ALA A 401 -8.58 2.65 8.02
N GLU A 402 -7.29 2.72 7.67
CA GLU A 402 -6.82 3.14 6.36
C GLU A 402 -5.85 2.08 5.85
N VAL A 403 -6.15 1.52 4.66
CA VAL A 403 -5.31 0.54 3.98
C VAL A 403 -5.07 0.98 2.55
N VAL A 404 -3.79 1.11 2.16
CA VAL A 404 -3.38 1.45 0.79
C VAL A 404 -2.64 0.26 0.16
N LEU A 405 -3.14 -0.24 -0.97
CA LEU A 405 -2.44 -1.20 -1.82
C LEU A 405 -1.88 -0.44 -3.02
N GLU A 406 -0.58 -0.21 -3.04
CA GLU A 406 0.08 0.64 -4.04
C GLU A 406 1.16 -0.13 -4.80
N MET A 407 1.02 -0.16 -6.12
CA MET A 407 2.12 -0.56 -7.00
C MET A 407 2.70 0.66 -7.68
N LEU A 408 4.01 0.80 -7.66
CA LEU A 408 4.77 1.87 -8.29
C LEU A 408 5.55 1.33 -9.48
N ASN A 409 5.68 2.15 -10.53
CA ASN A 409 6.56 1.93 -11.68
C ASN A 409 6.44 0.54 -12.35
N THR A 410 5.26 -0.09 -12.28
CA THR A 410 5.02 -1.45 -12.81
C THR A 410 4.13 -1.47 -14.03
N SER A 411 4.36 -2.46 -14.89
CA SER A 411 3.44 -2.79 -15.99
C SER A 411 2.32 -3.75 -15.56
N SER A 412 2.34 -4.24 -14.33
CA SER A 412 1.37 -5.20 -13.81
C SER A 412 0.07 -4.55 -13.37
N SER A 413 -1.03 -5.19 -13.72
CA SER A 413 -2.36 -4.83 -13.22
C SER A 413 -2.57 -5.38 -11.80
N PHE A 414 -3.33 -4.66 -10.98
CA PHE A 414 -3.93 -5.24 -9.78
C PHE A 414 -5.07 -6.17 -10.19
N ILE A 415 -5.02 -7.44 -9.78
CA ILE A 415 -6.03 -8.45 -10.15
C ILE A 415 -6.64 -9.08 -8.89
N LEU A 416 -7.96 -8.92 -8.74
CA LEU A 416 -8.75 -9.74 -7.83
C LEU A 416 -9.32 -10.93 -8.61
N ASN A 417 -8.74 -12.12 -8.39
CA ASN A 417 -9.09 -13.35 -9.08
C ASN A 417 -10.57 -13.73 -8.92
N SER A 418 -11.13 -14.48 -9.87
CA SER A 418 -12.55 -14.85 -9.89
C SER A 418 -13.01 -15.50 -8.57
N GLY A 419 -14.18 -15.08 -8.08
CA GLY A 419 -14.79 -15.60 -6.85
C GLY A 419 -14.14 -15.16 -5.54
N LYS A 420 -13.11 -14.30 -5.59
CA LYS A 420 -12.43 -13.78 -4.39
C LYS A 420 -13.13 -12.55 -3.84
N THR A 421 -12.99 -12.36 -2.53
CA THR A 421 -13.68 -11.31 -1.79
C THR A 421 -12.72 -10.32 -1.15
N ILE A 422 -13.19 -9.09 -0.98
CA ILE A 422 -12.57 -8.06 -0.12
C ILE A 422 -13.59 -7.75 0.97
N THR A 423 -13.22 -7.99 2.23
CA THR A 423 -14.13 -7.77 3.37
C THR A 423 -13.56 -6.79 4.38
N ASN A 424 -14.37 -5.84 4.83
CA ASN A 424 -14.04 -5.00 5.97
C ASN A 424 -14.25 -5.78 7.28
N SER A 425 -13.20 -5.85 8.10
CA SER A 425 -13.21 -6.41 9.45
C SER A 425 -12.87 -5.37 10.52
N ASN A 426 -12.62 -4.11 10.12
CA ASN A 426 -12.44 -3.02 11.06
C ASN A 426 -13.74 -2.77 11.84
N THR A 427 -13.60 -2.36 13.12
CA THR A 427 -14.74 -2.09 14.02
C THR A 427 -15.22 -0.63 13.98
N GLY A 428 -14.92 0.06 12.89
CA GLY A 428 -15.29 1.44 12.61
C GLY A 428 -15.28 1.70 11.11
N GLU A 429 -15.43 2.97 10.74
CA GLU A 429 -15.26 3.39 9.35
C GLU A 429 -13.85 3.04 8.87
N SER A 430 -13.76 2.44 7.68
CA SER A 430 -12.48 2.13 7.07
C SER A 430 -12.44 2.53 5.59
N THR A 431 -11.22 2.74 5.09
CA THR A 431 -10.95 3.06 3.70
C THR A 431 -9.95 2.08 3.12
N LEU A 432 -10.29 1.46 2.00
CA LEU A 432 -9.35 0.76 1.14
C LEU A 432 -9.08 1.59 -0.12
N THR A 433 -7.81 1.92 -0.35
CA THR A 433 -7.33 2.55 -1.57
C THR A 433 -6.46 1.57 -2.36
N ILE A 434 -6.80 1.31 -3.62
CA ILE A 434 -5.98 0.53 -4.55
C ILE A 434 -5.43 1.49 -5.60
N LYS A 435 -4.10 1.63 -5.64
CA LYS A 435 -3.35 2.48 -6.57
C LYS A 435 -2.53 1.61 -7.52
N ASN A 436 -2.72 1.80 -8.82
CA ASN A 436 -1.97 1.07 -9.84
C ASN A 436 -1.69 1.99 -11.05
N PRO A 437 -0.44 2.05 -11.57
CA PRO A 437 -0.14 2.79 -12.79
C PRO A 437 -0.86 2.19 -14.00
N ASN A 438 -1.05 0.87 -14.00
CA ASN A 438 -1.77 0.16 -15.05
C ASN A 438 -3.24 -0.09 -14.63
N ASN A 439 -3.77 -1.28 -14.88
CA ASN A 439 -5.18 -1.59 -14.69
C ASN A 439 -5.52 -2.09 -13.28
N ILE A 440 -6.76 -1.86 -12.86
CA ILE A 440 -7.38 -2.52 -11.71
C ILE A 440 -8.51 -3.42 -12.22
N GLN A 441 -8.42 -4.72 -11.96
CA GLN A 441 -9.31 -5.72 -12.55
C GLN A 441 -9.89 -6.66 -11.51
N PHE A 442 -11.21 -6.64 -11.34
CA PHE A 442 -11.97 -7.64 -10.61
C PHE A 442 -12.60 -8.58 -11.64
N ILE A 443 -12.13 -9.82 -11.72
CA ILE A 443 -12.35 -10.68 -12.89
C ILE A 443 -13.81 -11.11 -13.06
N SER A 444 -14.42 -11.75 -12.05
CA SER A 444 -15.83 -12.17 -12.06
C SER A 444 -16.24 -12.78 -10.73
N SER A 445 -17.52 -12.69 -10.38
CA SER A 445 -18.09 -13.21 -9.12
C SER A 445 -17.37 -12.68 -7.87
N ASN A 446 -16.73 -11.53 -7.98
CA ASN A 446 -16.02 -10.88 -6.90
C ASN A 446 -17.00 -10.10 -6.02
N SER A 447 -16.74 -10.04 -4.73
CA SER A 447 -17.51 -9.17 -3.82
C SER A 447 -16.59 -8.30 -2.97
N VAL A 448 -16.95 -7.03 -2.87
CA VAL A 448 -16.40 -6.09 -1.88
C VAL A 448 -17.52 -5.76 -0.91
N SER A 449 -17.33 -6.00 0.38
CA SER A 449 -18.42 -5.83 1.35
C SER A 449 -17.95 -5.44 2.74
N SER A 450 -18.83 -4.76 3.46
CA SER A 450 -18.76 -4.53 4.90
C SER A 450 -20.08 -4.95 5.54
N ALA A 451 -20.02 -5.60 6.69
CA ALA A 451 -21.22 -6.09 7.39
C ALA A 451 -21.83 -5.02 8.30
N ASP A 452 -21.00 -4.28 9.03
CA ASP A 452 -21.45 -3.49 10.19
C ASP A 452 -21.07 -2.00 10.10
N TYR A 453 -19.98 -1.64 9.43
CA TYR A 453 -19.44 -0.27 9.42
C TYR A 453 -19.27 0.31 8.01
N PRO A 454 -19.24 1.65 7.85
CA PRO A 454 -18.92 2.28 6.57
C PRO A 454 -17.58 1.82 6.03
N PHE A 455 -17.56 1.47 4.75
CA PHE A 455 -16.35 1.02 4.06
C PHE A 455 -16.16 1.79 2.75
N ASN A 456 -15.26 2.76 2.79
CA ASN A 456 -14.89 3.55 1.64
C ASN A 456 -13.97 2.74 0.71
N LEU A 457 -14.22 2.81 -0.60
CA LEU A 457 -13.39 2.18 -1.61
C LEU A 457 -12.91 3.21 -2.63
N VAL A 458 -11.60 3.31 -2.81
CA VAL A 458 -10.96 4.15 -3.82
C VAL A 458 -10.19 3.25 -4.79
N LEU A 459 -10.64 3.18 -6.04
CA LEU A 459 -9.94 2.50 -7.13
C LEU A 459 -9.28 3.55 -8.02
N TRP A 460 -7.95 3.61 -7.99
CA TRP A 460 -7.14 4.62 -8.64
C TRP A 460 -6.16 3.98 -9.62
N ALA A 461 -6.55 3.95 -10.90
CA ALA A 461 -5.72 3.48 -12.01
C ALA A 461 -4.93 4.64 -12.67
N ASP A 462 -3.99 4.38 -13.59
CA ASP A 462 -3.29 5.44 -14.34
C ASP A 462 -2.58 6.45 -13.41
N THR A 463 -1.96 5.94 -12.33
CA THR A 463 -1.31 6.77 -11.29
C THR A 463 -0.02 7.45 -11.75
N ASP A 464 0.56 7.02 -12.86
CA ASP A 464 1.70 7.67 -13.51
C ASP A 464 1.25 8.67 -14.60
N GLY A 465 -0.02 8.65 -15.00
CA GLY A 465 -0.61 9.57 -15.96
C GLY A 465 -0.12 9.36 -17.38
N ASP A 466 0.36 8.15 -17.71
CA ASP A 466 0.79 7.79 -19.06
C ASP A 466 -0.41 7.55 -20.01
N GLY A 467 -1.63 7.50 -19.44
CA GLY A 467 -2.89 7.29 -20.13
C GLY A 467 -3.27 5.82 -20.27
N ALA A 468 -2.57 4.89 -19.61
CA ALA A 468 -2.76 3.45 -19.70
C ALA A 468 -3.08 2.81 -18.34
N GLY A 469 -4.28 3.08 -17.83
CA GLY A 469 -4.81 2.39 -16.65
C GLY A 469 -6.33 2.40 -16.62
N ASN A 470 -6.95 1.27 -16.94
CA ASN A 470 -8.40 1.11 -16.87
C ASN A 470 -8.86 0.43 -15.57
N ILE A 471 -10.15 0.59 -15.26
CA ILE A 471 -10.80 -0.15 -14.17
C ILE A 471 -11.84 -1.07 -14.78
N SER A 472 -11.86 -2.34 -14.37
CA SER A 472 -12.90 -3.29 -14.78
C SER A 472 -13.41 -4.12 -13.62
N ILE A 473 -14.74 -4.25 -13.55
CA ILE A 473 -15.42 -5.21 -12.68
C ILE A 473 -16.26 -6.09 -13.57
N GLY A 474 -15.88 -7.37 -13.62
CA GLY A 474 -16.53 -8.36 -14.46
C GLY A 474 -17.79 -8.97 -13.84
N THR A 475 -18.34 -9.94 -14.57
CA THR A 475 -19.69 -10.46 -14.37
C THR A 475 -19.95 -11.03 -12.99
N ASN A 476 -21.17 -10.81 -12.49
CA ASN A 476 -21.60 -11.17 -11.14
C ASN A 476 -20.76 -10.50 -10.03
N GLY A 477 -20.08 -9.40 -10.33
CA GLY A 477 -19.39 -8.59 -9.35
C GLY A 477 -20.35 -7.85 -8.42
N SER A 478 -19.96 -7.64 -7.17
CA SER A 478 -20.72 -6.82 -6.24
C SER A 478 -19.85 -5.93 -5.36
N ILE A 479 -20.33 -4.72 -5.08
CA ILE A 479 -19.74 -3.79 -4.11
C ILE A 479 -20.85 -3.30 -3.18
N SER A 480 -20.68 -3.50 -1.88
CA SER A 480 -21.55 -2.97 -0.83
C SER A 480 -20.71 -2.20 0.18
N THR A 481 -20.80 -0.87 0.18
CA THR A 481 -19.97 -0.03 1.05
C THR A 481 -20.55 0.17 2.45
N ASN A 482 -21.82 -0.24 2.68
CA ASN A 482 -22.51 -0.12 3.96
C ASN A 482 -22.45 1.32 4.50
N GLU A 483 -22.97 2.28 3.71
CA GLU A 483 -22.92 3.73 3.94
C GLU A 483 -21.57 4.42 3.64
N GLY A 484 -20.50 3.66 3.34
CA GLY A 484 -19.24 4.23 2.84
C GLY A 484 -19.32 4.76 1.41
N HIS A 485 -18.31 5.49 0.97
CA HIS A 485 -18.21 6.07 -0.36
C HIS A 485 -17.48 5.16 -1.35
N LEU A 486 -17.84 5.25 -2.64
CA LEU A 486 -17.13 4.58 -3.72
C LEU A 486 -16.57 5.62 -4.70
N TRP A 487 -15.26 5.58 -4.93
CA TRP A 487 -14.58 6.37 -5.95
C TRP A 487 -13.83 5.47 -6.93
N MET A 488 -14.02 5.71 -8.23
CA MET A 488 -13.28 5.06 -9.30
C MET A 488 -12.77 6.12 -10.29
N GLY A 489 -11.48 6.14 -10.57
CA GLY A 489 -10.89 7.10 -11.49
C GLY A 489 -9.38 6.91 -11.62
N GLY A 490 -8.68 7.97 -11.98
CA GLY A 490 -7.24 7.91 -12.20
C GLY A 490 -6.52 9.25 -12.10
N GLY A 491 -5.41 9.38 -12.82
CA GLY A 491 -4.58 10.58 -12.87
C GLY A 491 -3.32 10.49 -11.99
N SER A 492 -2.30 11.26 -12.34
CA SER A 492 -1.02 11.29 -11.60
C SER A 492 -1.00 12.26 -10.42
N GLY A 493 -2.00 13.15 -10.33
CA GLY A 493 -2.20 14.03 -9.19
C GLY A 493 -3.29 13.52 -8.25
N SER A 494 -3.50 14.25 -7.15
CA SER A 494 -4.53 13.94 -6.16
C SER A 494 -5.43 15.12 -5.85
N THR A 495 -6.64 14.81 -5.40
CA THR A 495 -7.60 15.79 -4.90
C THR A 495 -8.33 15.23 -3.67
N THR A 496 -9.08 16.08 -2.98
CA THR A 496 -9.94 15.68 -1.86
C THR A 496 -11.38 15.54 -2.34
N TRP A 497 -11.99 14.38 -2.08
CA TRP A 497 -13.39 14.10 -2.36
C TRP A 497 -14.00 13.39 -1.15
N ASN A 498 -15.04 13.95 -0.53
CA ASN A 498 -15.67 13.41 0.68
C ASN A 498 -14.68 13.11 1.81
N ASN A 499 -13.69 13.99 2.01
CA ASN A 499 -12.57 13.83 2.95
C ASN A 499 -11.63 12.65 2.63
N LEU A 500 -11.81 11.97 1.51
CA LEU A 500 -10.90 10.95 1.00
C LEU A 500 -9.85 11.59 0.08
N THR A 501 -8.63 11.06 0.11
CA THR A 501 -7.63 11.35 -0.91
C THR A 501 -7.88 10.44 -2.11
N VAL A 502 -8.17 11.04 -3.26
CA VAL A 502 -8.47 10.33 -4.51
C VAL A 502 -7.64 10.92 -5.66
N GLY A 503 -7.61 10.24 -6.81
CA GLY A 503 -6.98 10.79 -8.00
C GLY A 503 -7.71 12.02 -8.54
N ASP A 504 -7.01 12.86 -9.30
CA ASP A 504 -7.55 14.11 -9.88
C ASP A 504 -8.01 13.97 -11.35
N GLY A 505 -8.01 12.76 -11.89
CA GLY A 505 -8.28 12.48 -13.29
C GLY A 505 -9.13 11.23 -13.56
N TYR A 506 -8.99 10.73 -14.79
CA TYR A 506 -9.77 9.59 -15.29
C TYR A 506 -8.94 8.31 -15.20
N ALA A 507 -9.62 7.18 -14.99
CA ALA A 507 -9.04 5.90 -15.40
C ALA A 507 -9.06 5.87 -16.94
N THR A 508 -7.87 5.81 -17.56
CA THR A 508 -7.70 5.94 -19.01
C THR A 508 -7.43 4.58 -19.68
N GLY A 509 -8.34 4.13 -20.52
CA GLY A 509 -8.17 2.91 -21.32
C GLY A 509 -7.60 3.19 -22.72
N ILE A 510 -6.38 2.70 -23.00
CA ILE A 510 -5.76 2.79 -24.34
C ILE A 510 -6.27 1.74 -25.35
N THR A 511 -6.69 0.57 -24.88
CA THR A 511 -7.12 -0.56 -25.74
C THR A 511 -8.64 -0.81 -25.68
N GLY A 512 -9.36 -0.06 -24.85
CA GLY A 512 -10.80 -0.23 -24.68
C GLY A 512 -11.43 0.83 -23.78
N THR A 513 -12.48 0.44 -23.07
CA THR A 513 -13.23 1.32 -22.17
C THR A 513 -12.40 1.74 -20.96
N GLY A 514 -12.54 2.99 -20.51
CA GLY A 514 -11.84 3.50 -19.31
C GLY A 514 -12.31 2.84 -18.01
N ILE A 515 -13.63 2.80 -17.80
CA ILE A 515 -14.25 2.04 -16.70
C ILE A 515 -15.37 1.13 -17.21
N LEU A 516 -15.19 -0.19 -17.07
CA LEU A 516 -16.16 -1.21 -17.48
C LEU A 516 -16.78 -1.89 -16.25
N LEU A 517 -18.11 -1.82 -16.15
CA LEU A 517 -18.91 -2.54 -15.17
C LEU A 517 -19.82 -3.52 -15.92
N ASP A 518 -19.43 -4.80 -15.98
CA ASP A 518 -20.15 -5.85 -16.70
C ASP A 518 -20.94 -6.72 -15.73
N ASP A 519 -22.26 -6.60 -15.74
CA ASP A 519 -23.17 -7.34 -14.84
C ASP A 519 -22.82 -7.22 -13.34
N VAL A 520 -22.75 -5.98 -12.85
CA VAL A 520 -22.26 -5.64 -11.50
C VAL A 520 -23.36 -4.99 -10.65
N THR A 521 -23.47 -5.40 -9.39
CA THR A 521 -24.35 -4.74 -8.40
C THR A 521 -23.53 -3.89 -7.44
N ILE A 522 -23.74 -2.57 -7.45
CA ILE A 522 -23.10 -1.61 -6.54
C ILE A 522 -24.18 -0.98 -5.66
N ASN A 523 -24.03 -1.08 -4.35
CA ASN A 523 -24.85 -0.39 -3.36
C ASN A 523 -23.98 0.41 -2.40
N ALA A 524 -24.19 1.72 -2.35
CA ALA A 524 -23.51 2.59 -1.41
C ALA A 524 -24.37 3.04 -0.21
N ASP A 525 -25.64 2.61 -0.14
CA ASP A 525 -26.61 3.06 0.85
C ASP A 525 -26.60 4.59 0.98
N ALA A 526 -26.27 5.16 2.14
CA ALA A 526 -26.21 6.62 2.31
C ALA A 526 -25.01 7.28 1.61
N GLY A 527 -23.99 6.50 1.24
CA GLY A 527 -22.74 6.97 0.64
C GLY A 527 -22.84 7.34 -0.84
N ASP A 528 -21.91 8.17 -1.29
CA ASP A 528 -21.79 8.64 -2.66
C ASP A 528 -21.00 7.68 -3.56
N ILE A 529 -21.33 7.67 -4.86
CA ILE A 529 -20.62 6.95 -5.91
C ILE A 529 -20.08 7.97 -6.91
N SER A 530 -18.77 8.00 -7.14
CA SER A 530 -18.12 8.84 -8.16
C SER A 530 -17.26 7.99 -9.09
N ILE A 531 -17.52 8.05 -10.40
CA ILE A 531 -16.83 7.26 -11.42
C ILE A 531 -16.38 8.18 -12.55
N SER A 532 -15.07 8.19 -12.84
CA SER A 532 -14.47 9.00 -13.89
C SER A 532 -13.65 8.13 -14.84
N GLY A 533 -14.18 7.86 -16.04
CA GLY A 533 -13.55 6.99 -17.03
C GLY A 533 -13.31 7.69 -18.38
N LYS A 534 -12.18 7.40 -19.00
CA LYS A 534 -11.81 7.91 -20.33
C LYS A 534 -11.30 6.78 -21.20
N SER A 535 -11.69 6.75 -22.47
CA SER A 535 -10.99 5.95 -23.47
C SER A 535 -10.20 6.86 -24.40
N THR A 536 -8.97 6.45 -24.70
CA THR A 536 -8.16 7.00 -25.81
C THR A 536 -8.04 6.01 -26.96
N SER A 537 -8.73 4.86 -26.85
CA SER A 537 -8.65 3.79 -27.82
C SER A 537 -9.19 4.20 -29.18
N THR A 538 -8.57 3.66 -30.22
CA THR A 538 -9.02 3.78 -31.61
C THR A 538 -9.90 2.61 -32.05
N ASN A 539 -10.31 1.75 -31.11
CA ASN A 539 -11.22 0.65 -31.35
C ASN A 539 -12.68 1.12 -31.21
N ALA A 540 -13.59 0.54 -32.00
CA ALA A 540 -15.03 0.73 -31.81
C ALA A 540 -15.49 0.20 -30.44
N ALA A 541 -16.62 0.72 -29.94
CA ALA A 541 -17.20 0.41 -28.62
C ALA A 541 -16.24 0.67 -27.44
N SER A 542 -15.37 1.66 -27.59
CA SER A 542 -14.45 2.10 -26.53
C SER A 542 -15.02 3.33 -25.84
N HIS A 543 -15.69 3.11 -24.71
CA HIS A 543 -16.41 4.13 -23.98
C HIS A 543 -15.54 4.78 -22.89
N GLY A 544 -15.92 5.97 -22.42
CA GLY A 544 -15.36 6.48 -21.17
C GLY A 544 -15.76 5.59 -20.00
N ILE A 545 -17.07 5.41 -19.84
CA ILE A 545 -17.71 4.55 -18.85
C ILE A 545 -18.73 3.65 -19.55
N HIS A 546 -18.73 2.36 -19.24
CA HIS A 546 -19.72 1.41 -19.74
C HIS A 546 -20.31 0.60 -18.58
N LEU A 547 -21.59 0.85 -18.27
CA LEU A 547 -22.42 -0.02 -17.43
C LEU A 547 -23.13 -1.02 -18.34
N LYS A 548 -22.45 -2.12 -18.62
CA LYS A 548 -22.88 -3.12 -19.60
C LYS A 548 -23.91 -4.07 -19.01
N TYR A 549 -24.88 -4.49 -19.84
CA TYR A 549 -25.96 -5.35 -19.41
C TYR A 549 -25.90 -6.73 -20.08
N THR A 550 -25.46 -7.74 -19.34
CA THR A 550 -25.76 -9.16 -19.63
C THR A 550 -26.71 -9.80 -18.63
N GLY A 551 -27.01 -9.14 -17.49
CA GLY A 551 -27.75 -9.74 -16.37
C GLY A 551 -28.51 -8.78 -15.43
N SER A 552 -27.95 -7.63 -15.00
CA SER A 552 -28.60 -6.44 -14.39
C SER A 552 -27.57 -5.54 -13.69
N SER A 553 -26.70 -4.84 -14.44
CA SER A 553 -25.80 -3.85 -13.80
C SER A 553 -26.61 -2.77 -13.08
N THR A 554 -26.32 -2.55 -11.80
CA THR A 554 -27.04 -1.58 -10.95
C THR A 554 -26.06 -0.76 -10.12
N LEU A 555 -26.25 0.56 -10.09
CA LEU A 555 -25.61 1.47 -9.14
C LEU A 555 -26.71 2.08 -8.29
N THR A 556 -26.64 1.86 -6.98
CA THR A 556 -27.71 2.20 -6.05
C THR A 556 -27.19 2.99 -4.86
N THR A 557 -27.97 4.00 -4.47
CA THR A 557 -27.81 4.75 -3.21
C THR A 557 -29.19 5.05 -2.61
N ASN A 558 -29.23 5.43 -1.34
CA ASN A 558 -30.38 5.99 -0.65
C ASN A 558 -30.35 7.51 -0.78
N SER A 559 -29.42 8.17 -0.10
CA SER A 559 -29.26 9.63 -0.09
C SER A 559 -28.02 10.14 -0.81
N GLY A 560 -27.03 9.26 -1.07
CA GLY A 560 -25.80 9.64 -1.74
C GLY A 560 -25.99 9.96 -3.22
N THR A 561 -25.12 10.79 -3.75
CA THR A 561 -25.06 11.19 -5.16
C THR A 561 -24.37 10.11 -5.98
N ILE A 562 -24.89 9.86 -7.18
CA ILE A 562 -24.20 9.08 -8.22
C ILE A 562 -23.66 10.07 -9.25
N THR A 563 -22.35 10.19 -9.36
CA THR A 563 -21.65 11.06 -10.32
C THR A 563 -20.87 10.22 -11.32
N LEU A 564 -21.18 10.34 -12.60
CA LEU A 564 -20.42 9.71 -13.69
C LEU A 564 -19.83 10.78 -14.62
N GLN A 565 -18.52 10.68 -14.90
CA GLN A 565 -17.82 11.55 -15.84
C GLN A 565 -17.11 10.70 -16.90
N GLY A 566 -17.58 10.75 -18.14
CA GLY A 566 -17.14 9.85 -19.20
C GLY A 566 -16.64 10.58 -20.45
N VAL A 567 -15.50 10.14 -20.99
CA VAL A 567 -14.96 10.60 -22.29
C VAL A 567 -14.73 9.40 -23.23
N GLY A 568 -15.43 9.37 -24.36
CA GLY A 568 -15.35 8.29 -25.35
C GLY A 568 -14.05 8.27 -26.15
N GLY A 569 -13.70 7.11 -26.72
CA GLY A 569 -12.51 6.92 -27.55
C GLY A 569 -12.66 7.40 -28.99
N GLN A 570 -11.55 7.63 -29.69
CA GLN A 570 -11.53 8.11 -31.09
C GLN A 570 -11.32 6.95 -32.07
N SER A 571 -12.38 6.17 -32.33
CA SER A 571 -12.28 5.03 -33.24
C SER A 571 -11.80 5.43 -34.64
N THR A 572 -10.88 4.66 -35.21
CA THR A 572 -10.49 4.78 -36.63
C THR A 572 -11.20 3.77 -37.53
N ALA A 573 -12.18 3.04 -36.99
CA ALA A 573 -12.92 2.02 -37.74
C ALA A 573 -13.81 2.67 -38.82
N ALA A 574 -13.99 1.97 -39.95
CA ALA A 574 -14.80 2.44 -41.08
C ALA A 574 -16.33 2.39 -40.84
N GLU A 575 -16.76 1.80 -39.72
CA GLU A 575 -18.16 1.64 -39.31
C GLU A 575 -18.43 2.45 -38.05
N ALA A 576 -19.71 2.65 -37.72
CA ALA A 576 -20.16 3.37 -36.55
C ALA A 576 -19.41 2.97 -35.27
N ALA A 577 -18.55 3.88 -34.82
CA ALA A 577 -17.61 3.67 -33.75
C ALA A 577 -18.30 3.37 -32.42
N ASN A 578 -19.48 3.97 -32.19
CA ASN A 578 -20.25 3.87 -30.96
C ASN A 578 -19.36 4.07 -29.72
N CYS A 579 -18.58 5.16 -29.72
CA CYS A 579 -17.61 5.47 -28.67
C CYS A 579 -18.21 6.52 -27.73
N ASP A 580 -19.17 6.07 -26.92
CA ASP A 580 -19.87 6.97 -26.00
C ASP A 580 -18.97 7.48 -24.86
N GLY A 581 -19.22 8.69 -24.38
CA GLY A 581 -18.66 9.17 -23.12
C GLY A 581 -19.12 8.27 -21.97
N ILE A 582 -20.43 8.13 -21.82
CA ILE A 582 -21.10 7.28 -20.85
C ILE A 582 -22.13 6.42 -21.58
N ARG A 583 -21.98 5.09 -21.49
CA ARG A 583 -22.97 4.12 -21.97
C ARG A 583 -23.60 3.37 -20.80
N ILE A 584 -24.92 3.44 -20.68
CA ILE A 584 -25.70 2.80 -19.62
C ILE A 584 -26.71 1.86 -20.23
N GLU A 585 -26.50 0.56 -20.03
CA GLU A 585 -27.47 -0.49 -20.33
C GLU A 585 -28.13 -1.04 -19.05
N GLY A 586 -27.68 -0.56 -17.87
CA GLY A 586 -28.15 -0.92 -16.53
C GLY A 586 -29.00 0.15 -15.85
N THR A 587 -29.15 0.05 -14.52
CA THR A 587 -29.94 1.01 -13.72
C THR A 587 -29.06 1.84 -12.79
N LEU A 588 -29.29 3.14 -12.76
CA LEU A 588 -28.82 4.05 -11.73
C LEU A 588 -30.02 4.44 -10.88
N GLN A 589 -29.95 4.20 -9.58
CA GLN A 589 -31.07 4.44 -8.69
C GLN A 589 -30.65 5.13 -7.39
N THR A 590 -31.38 6.17 -7.02
CA THR A 590 -31.28 6.82 -5.71
C THR A 590 -32.67 6.93 -5.05
N THR A 591 -32.74 7.17 -3.73
CA THR A 591 -34.00 7.60 -3.09
C THR A 591 -34.12 9.12 -3.10
N SER A 592 -33.10 9.83 -2.63
CA SER A 592 -33.08 11.30 -2.51
C SER A 592 -31.81 11.95 -3.03
N GLY A 593 -30.76 11.17 -3.30
CA GLY A 593 -29.51 11.68 -3.88
C GLY A 593 -29.63 12.08 -5.34
N THR A 594 -28.71 12.90 -5.82
CA THR A 594 -28.69 13.35 -7.22
C THR A 594 -28.05 12.27 -8.11
N ILE A 595 -28.54 12.13 -9.33
CA ILE A 595 -27.83 11.44 -10.41
C ILE A 595 -27.25 12.52 -11.32
N ASP A 596 -25.93 12.60 -11.42
CA ASP A 596 -25.19 13.62 -12.16
C ASP A 596 -24.27 12.98 -13.20
N LEU A 597 -24.60 13.16 -14.48
CA LEU A 597 -23.89 12.55 -15.60
C LEU A 597 -23.29 13.64 -16.47
N THR A 598 -21.96 13.60 -16.66
CA THR A 598 -21.25 14.45 -17.62
C THR A 598 -20.53 13.59 -18.64
N GLY A 599 -20.96 13.68 -19.90
CA GLY A 599 -20.47 12.84 -20.97
C GLY A 599 -19.96 13.64 -22.15
N LEU A 600 -18.75 13.30 -22.61
CA LEU A 600 -18.18 13.83 -23.85
C LEU A 600 -17.95 12.69 -24.84
N SER A 601 -18.60 12.76 -26.00
CA SER A 601 -18.21 11.94 -27.14
C SER A 601 -17.09 12.60 -27.92
N THR A 602 -16.38 11.79 -28.68
CA THR A 602 -15.55 12.27 -29.77
C THR A 602 -16.41 12.40 -31.04
N ALA A 603 -15.96 13.17 -32.02
CA ALA A 603 -16.75 13.60 -33.19
C ALA A 603 -17.05 12.49 -34.23
N GLU A 604 -17.31 11.26 -33.77
CA GLU A 604 -17.55 10.07 -34.59
C GLU A 604 -19.05 9.76 -34.71
N ASP A 605 -19.44 9.10 -35.80
CA ASP A 605 -20.82 8.67 -36.03
C ASP A 605 -21.31 7.71 -34.92
N GLN A 606 -22.56 7.93 -34.47
CA GLN A 606 -23.23 7.16 -33.40
C GLN A 606 -22.51 7.17 -32.04
N SER A 607 -21.66 8.18 -31.78
CA SER A 607 -21.01 8.34 -30.49
C SER A 607 -21.71 9.44 -29.71
N GLU A 608 -22.27 9.11 -28.55
CA GLU A 608 -22.95 10.06 -27.68
C GLU A 608 -22.17 10.38 -26.42
N GLY A 609 -22.26 11.62 -25.93
CA GLY A 609 -21.72 11.97 -24.64
C GLY A 609 -22.39 11.11 -23.58
N ILE A 610 -23.72 10.99 -23.65
CA ILE A 610 -24.51 10.09 -22.80
C ILE A 610 -25.44 9.25 -23.66
N ALA A 611 -25.31 7.92 -23.57
CA ALA A 611 -26.21 6.95 -24.18
C ALA A 611 -26.87 6.09 -23.09
N ILE A 612 -28.20 6.17 -22.99
CA ILE A 612 -29.02 5.28 -22.16
C ILE A 612 -29.70 4.27 -23.08
N GLU A 613 -29.23 3.03 -23.04
CA GLU A 613 -29.49 2.02 -24.04
C GLU A 613 -30.38 0.91 -23.50
N SER A 614 -30.97 0.10 -24.39
CA SER A 614 -31.83 -1.03 -24.04
C SER A 614 -32.88 -0.70 -22.96
N THR A 615 -32.86 -1.35 -21.80
CA THR A 615 -33.73 -1.10 -20.64
C THR A 615 -33.10 -0.18 -19.59
N GLY A 616 -32.07 0.58 -19.97
CA GLY A 616 -31.35 1.48 -19.09
C GLY A 616 -32.27 2.47 -18.38
N SER A 617 -32.07 2.67 -17.08
CA SER A 617 -32.97 3.47 -16.24
C SER A 617 -32.21 4.41 -15.31
N LEU A 618 -32.65 5.67 -15.28
CA LEU A 618 -32.23 6.67 -14.31
C LEU A 618 -33.41 6.95 -13.38
N ALA A 619 -33.30 6.55 -12.11
CA ALA A 619 -34.42 6.63 -11.18
C ALA A 619 -34.01 7.32 -9.88
N SER A 620 -34.75 8.34 -9.48
CA SER A 620 -34.74 8.83 -8.10
C SER A 620 -36.16 8.94 -7.57
N THR A 621 -36.37 8.85 -6.26
CA THR A 621 -37.70 9.16 -5.70
C THR A 621 -37.89 10.68 -5.60
N SER A 622 -36.87 11.42 -5.19
CA SER A 622 -36.95 12.86 -4.93
C SER A 622 -35.70 13.66 -5.29
N GLY A 623 -34.59 12.99 -5.62
CA GLY A 623 -33.34 13.64 -6.01
C GLY A 623 -33.36 14.12 -7.45
N ASN A 624 -32.41 14.98 -7.80
CA ASN A 624 -32.32 15.54 -9.14
C ASN A 624 -31.67 14.56 -10.12
N ILE A 625 -31.97 14.73 -11.40
CA ILE A 625 -31.26 14.07 -12.51
C ILE A 625 -30.65 15.17 -13.37
N LEU A 626 -29.32 15.22 -13.43
CA LEU A 626 -28.55 16.21 -14.16
C LEU A 626 -27.80 15.51 -15.30
N LEU A 627 -28.03 15.95 -16.52
CA LEU A 627 -27.43 15.39 -17.72
C LEU A 627 -26.69 16.49 -18.50
N GLN A 628 -25.37 16.38 -18.57
CA GLN A 628 -24.52 17.30 -19.30
C GLN A 628 -23.78 16.59 -20.44
N ALA A 629 -24.21 16.83 -21.67
CA ALA A 629 -23.56 16.30 -22.88
C ALA A 629 -23.99 17.09 -24.13
N ASP A 630 -23.11 17.19 -25.11
CA ASP A 630 -23.42 17.86 -26.38
C ASP A 630 -24.38 17.03 -27.24
N ASN A 631 -24.51 15.73 -26.99
CA ASN A 631 -25.53 14.84 -27.55
C ASN A 631 -25.95 13.77 -26.53
N ILE A 632 -27.27 13.49 -26.47
CA ILE A 632 -27.86 12.57 -25.50
C ILE A 632 -28.81 11.59 -26.19
N TYR A 633 -28.49 10.31 -26.09
CA TYR A 633 -29.32 9.23 -26.60
C TYR A 633 -30.04 8.49 -25.46
N PHE A 634 -31.32 8.20 -25.68
CA PHE A 634 -32.11 7.22 -24.94
C PHE A 634 -32.78 6.32 -25.97
N SER A 635 -32.70 5.01 -25.76
CA SER A 635 -33.45 4.00 -26.48
C SER A 635 -34.97 4.19 -26.28
N GLY A 636 -35.79 3.43 -27.03
CA GLY A 636 -37.25 3.48 -26.88
C GLY A 636 -37.75 3.05 -25.50
N ASP A 637 -37.05 2.13 -24.83
CA ASP A 637 -37.44 1.55 -23.54
C ASP A 637 -36.73 2.20 -22.34
N ALA A 638 -35.67 2.97 -22.57
CA ALA A 638 -34.96 3.70 -21.53
C ALA A 638 -35.83 4.78 -20.87
N ARG A 639 -35.68 4.97 -19.56
CA ARG A 639 -36.49 5.90 -18.75
C ARG A 639 -35.63 6.77 -17.82
N ALA A 640 -36.07 8.01 -17.63
CA ALA A 640 -35.68 8.85 -16.50
C ALA A 640 -36.92 9.16 -15.66
N ALA A 641 -36.84 9.00 -14.33
CA ALA A 641 -37.96 9.24 -13.42
C ALA A 641 -37.48 9.85 -12.09
N SER A 642 -38.09 10.96 -11.68
CA SER A 642 -37.95 11.52 -10.34
C SER A 642 -39.06 12.51 -10.01
N ALA A 643 -39.34 12.73 -8.71
CA ALA A 643 -40.11 13.89 -8.26
C ALA A 643 -39.25 15.17 -8.15
N GLY A 644 -37.92 15.06 -8.25
CA GLY A 644 -36.96 16.16 -8.27
C GLY A 644 -36.93 16.94 -9.58
N GLU A 645 -35.84 17.65 -9.84
CA GLU A 645 -35.59 18.35 -11.11
C GLU A 645 -34.88 17.43 -12.12
N LEU A 646 -35.27 17.52 -13.39
CA LEU A 646 -34.49 17.01 -14.51
C LEU A 646 -33.82 18.19 -15.23
N ALA A 647 -32.50 18.28 -15.22
CA ALA A 647 -31.76 19.32 -15.92
C ALA A 647 -30.95 18.72 -17.09
N LEU A 648 -31.07 19.30 -18.28
CA LEU A 648 -30.29 18.92 -19.45
C LEU A 648 -29.56 20.13 -20.02
N SER A 649 -28.25 20.02 -20.23
CA SER A 649 -27.47 21.08 -20.87
C SER A 649 -26.32 20.52 -21.69
N PRO A 650 -25.84 21.22 -22.73
CA PRO A 650 -24.60 20.87 -23.38
C PRO A 650 -23.40 21.14 -22.45
N VAL A 651 -22.30 20.42 -22.68
CA VAL A 651 -21.01 20.74 -22.05
C VAL A 651 -20.43 21.99 -22.70
N THR A 652 -20.58 22.11 -24.02
CA THR A 652 -20.18 23.28 -24.79
C THR A 652 -21.21 24.40 -24.65
N SER A 653 -20.91 25.42 -23.85
CA SER A 653 -21.84 26.54 -23.55
C SER A 653 -22.39 27.30 -24.76
N THR A 654 -21.70 27.27 -25.92
CA THR A 654 -22.15 27.91 -27.17
C THR A 654 -23.00 27.00 -28.06
N ALA A 655 -23.08 25.70 -27.73
CA ALA A 655 -23.84 24.72 -28.50
C ALA A 655 -25.33 25.09 -28.51
N THR A 656 -26.00 24.97 -29.65
CA THR A 656 -27.44 25.21 -29.73
C THR A 656 -28.21 23.98 -29.23
N ILE A 657 -29.42 24.18 -28.74
CA ILE A 657 -30.30 23.10 -28.26
C ILE A 657 -31.52 23.04 -29.17
N GLY A 658 -31.84 21.85 -29.68
CA GLY A 658 -32.99 21.62 -30.56
C GLY A 658 -34.01 20.70 -29.89
N ILE A 659 -35.24 21.14 -29.73
CA ILE A 659 -36.32 20.40 -29.06
C ILE A 659 -37.38 19.96 -30.07
N ALA A 660 -37.86 18.73 -29.94
CA ALA A 660 -38.84 18.08 -30.81
C ALA A 660 -38.44 18.07 -32.30
N GLY A 661 -37.16 17.80 -32.56
CA GLY A 661 -36.61 17.74 -33.92
C GLY A 661 -36.28 19.10 -34.52
N ALA A 662 -36.32 20.18 -33.73
CA ALA A 662 -35.70 21.44 -34.12
C ALA A 662 -34.17 21.28 -34.22
N THR A 663 -33.52 22.13 -35.00
CA THR A 663 -32.07 22.06 -35.18
C THR A 663 -31.35 22.49 -33.90
N GLY A 664 -30.34 21.73 -33.51
CA GLY A 664 -29.47 22.04 -32.38
C GLY A 664 -28.31 21.04 -32.32
N THR A 665 -27.20 21.44 -31.72
CA THR A 665 -26.11 20.52 -31.36
C THR A 665 -26.63 19.47 -30.40
N LEU A 666 -27.20 19.89 -29.26
CA LEU A 666 -27.94 19.00 -28.38
C LEU A 666 -29.36 18.81 -28.94
N SER A 667 -29.61 17.64 -29.53
CA SER A 667 -30.90 17.27 -30.10
C SER A 667 -31.74 16.49 -29.09
N LEU A 668 -32.94 16.99 -28.80
CA LEU A 668 -33.91 16.40 -27.88
C LEU A 668 -35.21 16.07 -28.64
N PRO A 669 -35.36 14.83 -29.14
CA PRO A 669 -36.56 14.41 -29.88
C PRO A 669 -37.84 14.51 -29.04
N SER A 670 -39.00 14.58 -29.69
CA SER A 670 -40.29 14.68 -28.99
C SER A 670 -40.59 13.47 -28.09
N SER A 671 -40.03 12.29 -28.41
CA SER A 671 -40.10 11.09 -27.58
C SER A 671 -39.52 11.29 -26.18
N ARG A 672 -38.59 12.23 -26.00
CA ARG A 672 -38.05 12.57 -24.68
C ARG A 672 -39.16 13.02 -23.72
N PHE A 673 -40.05 13.89 -24.19
CA PHE A 673 -41.11 14.48 -23.38
C PHE A 673 -42.40 13.65 -23.35
N THR A 674 -42.54 12.66 -24.24
CA THR A 674 -43.74 11.80 -24.31
C THR A 674 -43.53 10.39 -23.76
N SER A 675 -42.31 9.86 -23.73
CA SER A 675 -42.04 8.49 -23.25
C SER A 675 -40.79 8.35 -22.38
N ASN A 676 -39.64 8.92 -22.75
CA ASN A 676 -38.40 8.66 -21.99
C ASN A 676 -38.38 9.36 -20.62
N PHE A 677 -38.82 10.61 -20.56
CA PHE A 677 -38.98 11.34 -19.30
C PHE A 677 -40.36 11.01 -18.74
N THR A 678 -40.35 10.32 -17.61
CA THR A 678 -41.57 9.94 -16.89
C THR A 678 -42.24 11.19 -16.33
N ASP A 679 -43.57 11.27 -16.44
CA ASP A 679 -44.37 12.35 -15.85
C ASP A 679 -44.22 12.33 -14.32
N GLY A 680 -44.05 13.51 -13.71
CA GLY A 680 -43.88 13.67 -12.26
C GLY A 680 -42.69 14.51 -11.82
N PHE A 681 -41.86 15.02 -12.74
CA PHE A 681 -40.76 15.92 -12.39
C PHE A 681 -41.29 17.24 -11.85
N SER A 682 -40.68 17.75 -10.77
CA SER A 682 -41.03 19.07 -10.23
C SER A 682 -40.75 20.19 -11.23
N LEU A 683 -39.69 20.02 -12.02
CA LEU A 683 -39.22 20.92 -13.07
C LEU A 683 -38.35 20.16 -14.08
N ILE A 684 -38.51 20.46 -15.36
CA ILE A 684 -37.56 20.10 -16.43
C ILE A 684 -36.84 21.38 -16.89
N THR A 685 -35.54 21.48 -16.65
CA THR A 685 -34.70 22.60 -17.09
C THR A 685 -33.90 22.21 -18.32
N ILE A 686 -34.00 23.00 -19.40
CA ILE A 686 -33.18 22.84 -20.60
C ILE A 686 -32.26 24.06 -20.76
N GLY A 687 -30.96 23.78 -20.86
CA GLY A 687 -29.89 24.76 -20.77
C GLY A 687 -29.47 25.02 -19.32
N ASN A 688 -28.61 26.01 -19.11
CA ASN A 688 -28.10 26.38 -17.79
C ASN A 688 -27.67 27.85 -17.77
N GLY A 689 -27.18 28.36 -16.64
CA GLY A 689 -26.79 29.77 -16.51
C GLY A 689 -25.59 30.21 -17.37
N ALA A 690 -24.76 29.28 -17.83
CA ALA A 690 -23.64 29.55 -18.73
C ALA A 690 -24.01 29.37 -20.22
N GLN A 691 -25.18 28.80 -20.51
CA GLN A 691 -25.66 28.53 -21.85
C GLN A 691 -25.83 29.83 -22.64
N SER A 692 -25.20 29.92 -23.81
CA SER A 692 -25.24 31.08 -24.69
C SER A 692 -25.76 30.77 -26.09
N GLY A 693 -25.74 29.49 -26.50
CA GLY A 693 -26.38 29.05 -27.73
C GLY A 693 -27.91 29.15 -27.67
N ASN A 694 -28.53 29.37 -28.82
CA ASN A 694 -30.00 29.44 -28.94
C ASN A 694 -30.66 28.10 -28.56
N ILE A 695 -31.90 28.19 -28.10
CA ILE A 695 -32.78 27.03 -27.89
C ILE A 695 -33.90 27.12 -28.92
N ASN A 696 -33.97 26.14 -29.82
CA ASN A 696 -34.96 26.07 -30.89
C ASN A 696 -36.02 25.03 -30.55
N LEU A 697 -37.32 25.37 -30.68
CA LEU A 697 -38.44 24.51 -30.31
C LEU A 697 -39.41 24.31 -31.48
N ASN A 698 -39.60 23.05 -31.85
CA ASN A 698 -40.73 22.58 -32.65
C ASN A 698 -41.92 22.19 -31.73
N THR A 699 -42.88 21.41 -32.23
CA THR A 699 -44.09 21.02 -31.48
C THR A 699 -43.76 20.11 -30.30
N VAL A 700 -43.97 20.59 -29.07
CA VAL A 700 -43.82 19.81 -27.83
C VAL A 700 -45.15 19.74 -27.08
N SER A 701 -45.40 18.59 -26.45
CA SER A 701 -46.47 18.41 -25.46
C SER A 701 -45.84 18.35 -24.07
N PHE A 702 -46.01 19.40 -23.27
CA PHE A 702 -45.48 19.48 -21.92
C PHE A 702 -46.41 18.75 -20.95
N ARG A 703 -45.82 17.89 -20.10
CA ARG A 703 -46.50 17.19 -18.98
C ARG A 703 -46.09 17.72 -17.61
N ASP A 704 -44.84 18.16 -17.51
CA ASP A 704 -44.24 18.75 -16.32
C ASP A 704 -43.97 20.24 -16.53
N ASN A 705 -43.66 20.95 -15.43
CA ASN A 705 -43.16 22.33 -15.53
C ASN A 705 -41.84 22.35 -16.30
N MET A 706 -41.62 23.39 -17.10
CA MET A 706 -40.42 23.54 -17.90
C MET A 706 -39.78 24.91 -17.73
N ARG A 707 -38.45 24.94 -17.67
CA ARG A 707 -37.63 26.14 -17.74
C ARG A 707 -36.65 26.05 -18.91
N LEU A 708 -36.58 27.10 -19.72
CA LEU A 708 -35.62 27.24 -20.81
C LEU A 708 -34.63 28.33 -20.43
N GLN A 709 -33.37 27.94 -20.23
CA GLN A 709 -32.33 28.81 -19.69
C GLN A 709 -31.19 28.99 -20.70
N THR A 710 -31.06 30.20 -21.24
CA THR A 710 -29.97 30.60 -22.13
C THR A 710 -29.79 32.13 -22.13
N SER A 711 -28.56 32.61 -22.30
CA SER A 711 -28.28 34.01 -22.63
C SER A 711 -28.51 34.32 -24.12
N GLY A 712 -28.66 33.29 -24.96
CA GLY A 712 -29.09 33.39 -26.36
C GLY A 712 -30.61 33.61 -26.50
N THR A 713 -31.14 33.32 -27.69
CA THR A 713 -32.58 33.44 -27.95
C THR A 713 -33.27 32.08 -27.85
N VAL A 714 -34.43 32.04 -27.20
CA VAL A 714 -35.38 30.93 -27.29
C VAL A 714 -36.29 31.17 -28.49
N ILE A 715 -36.25 30.29 -29.48
CA ILE A 715 -37.00 30.40 -30.73
C ILE A 715 -38.08 29.32 -30.74
N ILE A 716 -39.35 29.72 -30.78
CA ILE A 716 -40.49 28.81 -30.91
C ILE A 716 -41.07 29.00 -32.31
N ASP A 717 -41.02 27.95 -33.14
CA ASP A 717 -41.49 27.97 -34.54
C ASP A 717 -42.72 27.06 -34.79
N ALA A 718 -43.31 26.52 -33.72
CA ALA A 718 -44.47 25.63 -33.81
C ALA A 718 -45.40 25.72 -32.59
N ALA A 719 -46.54 25.02 -32.68
CA ALA A 719 -47.52 24.97 -31.61
C ALA A 719 -47.00 24.18 -30.40
N GLN A 720 -47.19 24.72 -29.20
CA GLN A 720 -46.87 24.07 -27.94
C GLN A 720 -48.17 23.61 -27.27
N THR A 721 -48.22 22.37 -26.80
CA THR A 721 -49.41 21.80 -26.14
C THR A 721 -49.14 21.61 -24.65
N VAL A 722 -50.09 22.00 -23.81
CA VAL A 722 -50.02 21.81 -22.36
C VAL A 722 -51.07 20.77 -21.95
N THR A 723 -50.65 19.60 -21.47
CA THR A 723 -51.56 18.44 -21.35
C THR A 723 -52.36 18.38 -20.04
N THR A 724 -52.00 19.17 -19.02
CA THR A 724 -52.67 19.20 -17.70
C THR A 724 -52.84 20.63 -17.18
N GLU A 725 -53.65 20.83 -16.13
CA GLU A 725 -53.80 22.15 -15.51
C GLU A 725 -52.55 22.52 -14.70
N ASN A 726 -52.14 23.80 -14.74
CA ASN A 726 -51.06 24.40 -13.93
C ASN A 726 -49.61 24.08 -14.31
N ILE A 727 -49.34 23.56 -15.52
CA ILE A 727 -47.97 23.53 -16.06
C ILE A 727 -47.48 24.95 -16.34
N LYS A 728 -46.26 25.25 -15.90
CA LYS A 728 -45.56 26.52 -16.16
C LYS A 728 -44.46 26.31 -17.19
N LEU A 729 -44.38 27.24 -18.16
CA LEU A 729 -43.23 27.41 -19.03
C LEU A 729 -42.52 28.70 -18.64
N GLN A 730 -41.29 28.60 -18.14
CA GLN A 730 -40.43 29.73 -17.80
C GLN A 730 -39.34 29.90 -18.86
N ILE A 731 -39.10 31.15 -19.24
CA ILE A 731 -38.04 31.54 -20.18
C ILE A 731 -37.26 32.67 -19.53
N ASP A 732 -35.96 32.48 -19.35
CA ASP A 732 -35.15 33.39 -18.54
C ASP A 732 -34.65 34.63 -19.28
N ASN A 733 -34.75 34.64 -20.62
CA ASN A 733 -34.21 35.71 -21.45
C ASN A 733 -35.07 35.98 -22.71
N ASN A 734 -34.45 36.27 -23.85
CA ASN A 734 -35.12 36.63 -25.09
C ASN A 734 -35.96 35.47 -25.64
N LEU A 735 -37.22 35.76 -25.96
CA LEU A 735 -38.14 34.87 -26.65
C LEU A 735 -38.46 35.43 -28.04
N ASP A 736 -38.27 34.62 -29.08
CA ASP A 736 -38.76 34.84 -30.43
C ASP A 736 -39.91 33.87 -30.74
N MET A 737 -41.04 34.42 -31.20
CA MET A 737 -42.22 33.65 -31.58
C MET A 737 -42.40 33.71 -33.10
N GLY A 738 -41.98 32.65 -33.78
CA GLY A 738 -42.07 32.50 -35.23
C GLY A 738 -43.50 32.40 -35.78
N THR A 739 -43.60 32.33 -37.11
CA THR A 739 -44.88 32.22 -37.81
C THR A 739 -45.56 30.87 -37.56
N GLY A 740 -46.66 30.89 -36.81
CA GLY A 740 -47.44 29.68 -36.47
C GLY A 740 -47.35 29.29 -35.00
N SER A 741 -46.53 29.98 -34.22
CA SER A 741 -46.31 29.73 -32.80
C SER A 741 -47.53 30.09 -31.98
N LYS A 742 -48.03 29.11 -31.23
CA LYS A 742 -49.19 29.22 -30.36
C LYS A 742 -48.96 28.33 -29.15
N ILE A 743 -49.33 28.80 -27.97
CA ILE A 743 -49.45 27.94 -26.79
C ILE A 743 -50.92 27.55 -26.68
N ILE A 744 -51.20 26.27 -26.83
CA ILE A 744 -52.55 25.69 -26.90
C ILE A 744 -52.72 24.76 -25.70
N ARG A 745 -53.89 24.84 -25.09
CA ARG A 745 -54.33 23.94 -24.02
C ARG A 745 -55.36 22.98 -24.56
#